data_AF-A0A520RW60-F1
#
_entry.id   AF-A0A520RW60-F1
#
_cell.length_a   1.000
_cell.length_b   1.000
_cell.length_c   1.000
_cell.angle_alpha   90.00
_cell.angle_beta   90.00
_cell.angle_gamma   90.00
#
_symmetry.space_group_name_H-M   'P 1'
#
loop_
_entity.id
_entity.type
_entity.pdbx_description
1 polymer ?
#
loop_
_entity_poly.entity_id
_entity_poly.type
_entity_poly.pdbx_seq_one_letter_code
_entity_poly.pdbx_strand_id
1 'polypeptide(L)'
;MNPQHSFFLTPIDDPDAYARVGPRCVVVFTLAAFICLIPNAPISAQPVVQPGAPGEVSRDLSAEQAIAIANTSYTKSDVRFMQNMIPHHRQALAMAALAPVRTNSLNILEIAGRIDASQDDEIAFMTQWLEQRGEDSERPMSQLEHHAMRGMATAEQMQALTGASGVAFDRQFLTLMIAHHEGAIEMVDDLMEQPGSAYDPVLFEFTNDVTKDQSKEIELMHEILLSLSEDPRAGLAAGFDDAGEAIWNLRKIIALPKPAGFYDPANPAELPPERFLKKTIAEDGEDHTESALSNGARHAPLGPMGEHHSEADGAMSDAALPTSANDYDLATPVSGGNARENADASADKDDYEDSKPDPRSPMLSFSNTDIAFRDDVMVAGSYHGFNVYQLGDDGHPDLTASVVCPGGQGDVSIFDDLLIMSVEETRGRVDCGLEGVTDEISEDRFRGLRIFDISDLTRPKQVGAVQTCRGSHTHSVVSGPDADGKLIVYNSGISRVRDEEELPGCFDESPGDDRTALFRIDVIEIPVDNPAASRIIDSPTVFADPETGALAGLWRGGDHGEDTQETSRTDECHDITVFPSLNLAAGACSGNGILFDITDPRAPERIDAVSDSGFAYWHSATFNNDGNKVLFTDEWGGGTRPRCRTYDPLTWGADAIYDIVDGKLVFRSHFKMPAPQGETENCVAHNGSIIPVPGRDIFVQAWYQGGLSIIDFTDSANPIEIAYFDRGPIDDTDLVTGGYWSTYWYQGRIYGTEIIRGIDVFALVPSEHISANEIAAAEMANQGGLFNPQQQFPVTWPPEPTVSLAYLDQWLRAHPDRHQTLEALYETLHAADTILKNKGQDAALAASLADWANATELSTATALQESLRAISRRVSVGPPTRLISQSAPQEN
;
A
#
# COMPACT_ATOMS: atom_id res chain seq x y z
N MET A 1 41.33 50.29 20.37
CA MET A 1 42.53 50.56 21.20
C MET A 1 42.31 49.93 22.56
N ASN A 2 43.37 49.42 23.20
CA ASN A 2 43.35 48.85 24.57
C ASN A 2 43.59 49.99 25.61
N PRO A 3 43.27 49.84 26.92
CA PRO A 3 44.12 49.11 27.89
C PRO A 3 43.31 48.26 28.92
N GLN A 4 43.77 47.13 29.49
CA GLN A 4 44.91 46.90 30.44
C GLN A 4 44.82 47.73 31.75
N HIS A 5 44.99 47.19 32.98
CA HIS A 5 46.02 46.27 33.50
C HIS A 5 45.58 45.45 34.76
N SER A 6 46.49 44.62 35.30
CA SER A 6 46.33 43.66 36.43
C SER A 6 47.50 43.72 37.44
N PHE A 7 47.47 42.95 38.55
CA PHE A 7 48.55 42.11 39.19
C PHE A 7 48.47 41.86 40.73
N PHE A 8 48.47 40.57 41.12
CA PHE A 8 49.16 39.83 42.22
C PHE A 8 49.46 40.40 43.63
N LEU A 9 49.37 39.53 44.67
CA LEU A 9 50.53 39.00 45.47
C LEU A 9 50.17 37.92 46.54
N THR A 10 51.17 37.12 46.96
CA THR A 10 51.21 36.09 48.05
C THR A 10 52.65 36.08 48.67
N PRO A 11 53.11 35.18 49.60
CA PRO A 11 52.50 34.22 50.55
C PRO A 11 53.04 34.42 52.03
N ILE A 12 52.98 33.41 52.94
CA ILE A 12 54.07 32.91 53.86
C ILE A 12 53.59 31.98 55.04
N ASP A 13 54.11 30.74 55.04
CA ASP A 13 54.67 29.81 56.08
C ASP A 13 53.99 29.28 57.40
N ASP A 14 54.59 28.18 57.89
CA ASP A 14 54.29 27.11 58.91
C ASP A 14 54.98 27.41 60.31
N PRO A 15 55.27 26.50 61.32
CA PRO A 15 55.04 25.05 61.55
C PRO A 15 54.73 24.49 63.00
N ASP A 16 54.61 23.15 63.09
CA ASP A 16 54.98 22.20 64.19
C ASP A 16 54.16 21.99 65.52
N ALA A 17 53.89 20.69 65.91
CA ALA A 17 54.29 20.04 67.20
C ALA A 17 53.50 18.78 67.76
N TYR A 18 54.19 17.62 67.84
CA TYR A 18 54.28 16.59 68.94
C TYR A 18 53.11 15.84 69.67
N ALA A 19 52.96 14.54 69.30
CA ALA A 19 52.64 13.25 69.97
C ALA A 19 52.60 12.99 71.52
N ARG A 20 51.88 11.91 71.97
CA ARG A 20 52.39 10.67 72.72
C ARG A 20 51.35 9.79 73.51
N VAL A 21 51.75 8.53 73.81
CA VAL A 21 51.35 7.58 74.93
C VAL A 21 50.34 6.41 74.66
N GLY A 22 50.61 5.19 75.23
CA GLY A 22 49.76 3.97 75.31
C GLY A 22 49.74 3.37 76.76
N PRO A 23 49.79 2.04 77.07
CA PRO A 23 49.77 0.81 76.24
C PRO A 23 49.10 -0.50 76.86
N ARG A 24 49.24 -1.66 76.15
CA ARG A 24 49.51 -3.07 76.62
C ARG A 24 48.43 -4.18 76.87
N CYS A 25 48.82 -5.41 76.43
CA CYS A 25 48.49 -6.80 76.88
C CYS A 25 47.25 -7.56 76.31
N VAL A 26 47.19 -8.92 76.18
CA VAL A 26 48.18 -10.00 75.81
C VAL A 26 47.51 -11.43 75.78
N VAL A 27 47.81 -12.28 74.76
CA VAL A 27 47.74 -13.80 74.72
C VAL A 27 46.36 -14.54 74.76
N VAL A 28 46.14 -15.79 74.25
CA VAL A 28 46.55 -16.55 73.01
C VAL A 28 45.89 -17.97 72.92
N PHE A 29 45.56 -18.47 71.70
CA PHE A 29 45.10 -19.87 71.33
C PHE A 29 43.75 -20.37 71.96
N THR A 30 43.03 -21.43 71.52
CA THR A 30 43.34 -22.65 70.72
C THR A 30 42.11 -23.16 69.91
N LEU A 31 42.32 -24.07 68.95
CA LEU A 31 41.31 -24.74 68.10
C LEU A 31 40.60 -25.95 68.79
N ALA A 32 39.30 -26.15 68.54
CA ALA A 32 38.61 -27.45 68.70
C ALA A 32 37.30 -27.51 67.89
N ALA A 33 37.00 -28.67 67.27
CA ALA A 33 35.73 -28.94 66.60
C ALA A 33 35.15 -30.28 67.11
N PHE A 34 33.83 -30.41 67.19
CA PHE A 34 33.17 -31.70 67.35
C PHE A 34 31.78 -31.75 66.71
N ILE A 35 31.46 -32.87 66.08
CA ILE A 35 30.23 -33.11 65.31
C ILE A 35 29.15 -33.70 66.21
N CYS A 36 27.87 -33.39 65.95
CA CYS A 36 26.75 -34.18 66.43
C CYS A 36 25.71 -34.38 65.31
N LEU A 37 25.27 -35.62 65.10
CA LEU A 37 24.38 -36.05 64.03
C LEU A 37 23.01 -36.44 64.58
N ILE A 38 21.94 -35.97 63.93
CA ILE A 38 20.61 -36.58 63.97
C ILE A 38 20.10 -36.64 62.51
N PRO A 39 19.50 -37.75 62.04
CA PRO A 39 19.32 -37.99 60.60
C PRO A 39 17.98 -37.48 60.06
N ASN A 40 17.99 -37.00 58.81
CA ASN A 40 16.77 -36.87 58.00
C ASN A 40 16.49 -38.17 57.23
N ALA A 41 15.23 -38.59 57.24
CA ALA A 41 14.72 -39.60 56.32
C ALA A 41 14.56 -39.00 54.91
N PRO A 42 14.62 -39.80 53.83
CA PRO A 42 14.41 -39.30 52.48
C PRO A 42 12.94 -38.88 52.28
N ILE A 43 12.71 -37.58 52.07
CA ILE A 43 11.48 -37.10 51.46
C ILE A 43 11.66 -37.28 49.95
N SER A 44 10.77 -38.04 49.32
CA SER A 44 10.80 -38.23 47.87
C SER A 44 10.48 -36.92 47.17
N ALA A 45 11.42 -36.40 46.38
CA ALA A 45 11.05 -35.58 45.23
C ALA A 45 10.14 -36.41 44.30
N GLN A 46 9.24 -35.76 43.57
CA GLN A 46 8.38 -36.46 42.61
C GLN A 46 9.12 -36.63 41.28
N PRO A 47 8.99 -37.79 40.61
CA PRO A 47 9.64 -38.02 39.32
C PRO A 47 8.95 -37.22 38.22
N VAL A 48 9.74 -36.65 37.32
CA VAL A 48 9.26 -36.13 36.03
C VAL A 48 9.23 -37.31 35.05
N VAL A 49 8.04 -37.65 34.55
CA VAL A 49 7.79 -38.89 33.80
C VAL A 49 7.23 -38.55 32.42
N GLN A 50 7.83 -39.09 31.35
CA GLN A 50 7.30 -38.95 29.98
C GLN A 50 6.26 -40.06 29.70
N PRO A 51 5.00 -39.73 29.36
CA PRO A 51 4.00 -40.73 28.96
C PRO A 51 4.34 -41.42 27.64
N GLY A 52 3.95 -42.69 27.52
CA GLY A 52 3.90 -43.41 26.25
C GLY A 52 2.52 -43.30 25.58
N ALA A 53 2.43 -43.77 24.33
CA ALA A 53 1.16 -43.90 23.62
C ALA A 53 0.25 -44.97 24.28
N PRO A 54 -1.09 -44.97 24.02
CA PRO A 54 -2.04 -45.83 24.72
C PRO A 54 -1.72 -47.34 24.65
N GLY A 55 -1.16 -47.87 25.73
CA GLY A 55 -0.83 -49.29 25.89
C GLY A 55 0.57 -49.58 26.44
N GLU A 56 1.51 -48.61 26.36
CA GLU A 56 2.89 -48.80 26.83
C GLU A 56 3.23 -47.99 28.10
N VAL A 57 4.32 -48.35 28.75
CA VAL A 57 4.77 -47.78 30.04
C VAL A 57 5.96 -46.83 29.90
N SER A 58 5.94 -45.79 30.72
CA SER A 58 6.91 -44.69 30.78
C SER A 58 8.32 -45.10 31.22
N ARG A 59 9.27 -44.19 30.98
CA ARG A 59 10.70 -44.30 31.31
C ARG A 59 11.29 -42.94 31.68
N ASP A 60 12.31 -42.95 32.54
CA ASP A 60 12.93 -41.75 33.14
C ASP A 60 14.24 -41.37 32.41
N LEU A 61 14.69 -40.12 32.57
CA LEU A 61 15.93 -39.56 32.02
C LEU A 61 16.74 -38.80 33.09
N SER A 62 18.04 -38.59 32.87
CA SER A 62 18.96 -37.96 33.83
C SER A 62 19.45 -36.56 33.41
N ALA A 63 19.70 -35.71 34.41
CA ALA A 63 20.06 -34.30 34.21
C ALA A 63 21.41 -34.08 33.49
N GLU A 64 22.30 -35.09 33.46
CA GLU A 64 23.61 -35.01 32.82
C GLU A 64 23.56 -35.06 31.28
N GLN A 65 22.37 -35.28 30.69
CA GLN A 65 22.15 -35.09 29.25
C GLN A 65 21.40 -33.79 28.91
N ALA A 66 20.97 -33.01 29.92
CA ALA A 66 20.33 -31.70 29.71
C ALA A 66 21.34 -30.55 29.62
N ILE A 67 22.61 -30.77 29.98
CA ILE A 67 23.70 -29.78 29.92
C ILE A 67 24.65 -30.13 28.75
N ALA A 68 24.06 -30.43 27.59
CA ALA A 68 24.76 -30.94 26.40
C ALA A 68 24.37 -30.28 25.07
N ILE A 69 23.54 -29.22 25.10
CA ILE A 69 23.33 -28.28 23.99
C ILE A 69 23.35 -26.86 24.58
N ALA A 70 24.54 -26.40 24.98
CA ALA A 70 24.77 -25.07 25.57
C ALA A 70 26.25 -24.65 25.41
N ASN A 71 26.84 -24.97 24.26
CA ASN A 71 28.18 -24.53 23.84
C ASN A 71 28.35 -24.87 22.36
N THR A 72 28.11 -23.88 21.50
CA THR A 72 28.43 -23.94 20.07
C THR A 72 29.38 -22.79 19.78
N SER A 73 30.41 -23.04 18.97
CA SER A 73 31.10 -21.96 18.28
C SER A 73 30.17 -21.32 17.26
N TYR A 74 30.57 -20.14 16.76
CA TYR A 74 30.06 -19.56 15.52
C TYR A 74 29.90 -20.60 14.39
N THR A 75 28.96 -20.34 13.48
CA THR A 75 28.64 -21.19 12.33
C THR A 75 29.40 -20.78 11.07
N LYS A 76 29.32 -21.62 10.03
CA LYS A 76 29.79 -21.26 8.69
C LYS A 76 28.89 -20.25 7.97
N SER A 77 27.66 -20.02 8.45
CA SER A 77 26.81 -18.93 7.96
C SER A 77 27.32 -17.61 8.53
N ASP A 78 27.67 -17.57 9.83
CA ASP A 78 28.28 -16.41 10.50
C ASP A 78 29.58 -15.98 9.79
N VAL A 79 30.51 -16.93 9.55
CA VAL A 79 31.75 -16.64 8.79
C VAL A 79 31.45 -16.11 7.39
N ARG A 80 30.47 -16.69 6.69
CA ARG A 80 30.10 -16.26 5.33
C ARG A 80 29.47 -14.87 5.32
N PHE A 81 28.62 -14.55 6.30
CA PHE A 81 28.05 -13.21 6.48
C PHE A 81 29.17 -12.19 6.68
N MET A 82 30.05 -12.40 7.66
CA MET A 82 31.18 -11.48 7.93
C MET A 82 32.12 -11.33 6.72
N GLN A 83 32.40 -12.43 5.98
CA GLN A 83 33.20 -12.40 4.75
C GLN A 83 32.52 -11.72 3.55
N ASN A 84 31.19 -11.75 3.47
CA ASN A 84 30.41 -11.13 2.39
C ASN A 84 30.10 -9.64 2.70
N MET A 85 29.94 -9.29 3.98
CA MET A 85 29.60 -7.94 4.41
C MET A 85 30.83 -7.00 4.35
N ILE A 86 32.06 -7.49 4.60
CA ILE A 86 33.30 -6.69 4.38
C ILE A 86 33.40 -6.09 2.95
N PRO A 87 33.24 -6.86 1.84
CA PRO A 87 33.26 -6.29 0.49
C PRO A 87 32.01 -5.49 0.11
N HIS A 88 30.91 -5.63 0.85
CA HIS A 88 29.70 -4.81 0.74
C HIS A 88 29.98 -3.42 1.32
N HIS A 89 30.35 -3.30 2.60
CA HIS A 89 30.78 -2.04 3.24
C HIS A 89 31.87 -1.30 2.46
N ARG A 90 32.83 -2.02 1.87
CA ARG A 90 33.87 -1.42 1.02
C ARG A 90 33.32 -0.73 -0.24
N GLN A 91 32.14 -1.11 -0.73
CA GLN A 91 31.46 -0.41 -1.82
C GLN A 91 30.72 0.85 -1.33
N ALA A 92 30.04 0.81 -0.17
CA ALA A 92 29.51 2.02 0.46
C ALA A 92 30.60 3.09 0.65
N LEU A 93 31.76 2.72 1.21
CA LEU A 93 32.93 3.62 1.32
C LEU A 93 33.39 4.15 -0.05
N ALA A 94 33.41 3.31 -1.09
CA ALA A 94 33.78 3.73 -2.44
C ALA A 94 32.77 4.71 -3.07
N MET A 95 31.49 4.64 -2.71
CA MET A 95 30.47 5.62 -3.08
C MET A 95 30.61 6.92 -2.26
N ALA A 96 30.76 6.81 -0.94
CA ALA A 96 30.91 7.95 -0.02
C ALA A 96 32.12 8.83 -0.38
N ALA A 97 33.26 8.21 -0.72
CA ALA A 97 34.48 8.89 -1.13
C ALA A 97 34.34 9.77 -2.40
N LEU A 98 33.26 9.62 -3.19
CA LEU A 98 32.98 10.50 -4.33
C LEU A 98 32.34 11.82 -3.89
N ALA A 99 31.51 11.85 -2.84
CA ALA A 99 30.67 13.00 -2.50
C ALA A 99 31.46 14.32 -2.31
N PRO A 100 32.60 14.37 -1.58
CA PRO A 100 33.37 15.61 -1.34
C PRO A 100 33.92 16.31 -2.60
N VAL A 101 33.91 15.64 -3.76
CA VAL A 101 34.36 16.21 -5.04
C VAL A 101 33.27 16.27 -6.11
N ARG A 102 32.06 15.77 -5.82
CA ARG A 102 30.93 15.73 -6.77
C ARG A 102 29.74 16.59 -6.38
N THR A 103 29.56 16.89 -5.10
CA THR A 103 28.45 17.72 -4.63
C THR A 103 28.89 18.84 -3.69
N ASN A 104 27.98 19.78 -3.48
CA ASN A 104 28.03 20.82 -2.45
C ASN A 104 26.81 20.76 -1.51
N SER A 105 26.00 19.69 -1.58
CA SER A 105 24.87 19.47 -0.67
C SER A 105 25.38 19.04 0.70
N LEU A 106 25.07 19.83 1.74
CA LEU A 106 25.59 19.58 3.09
C LEU A 106 25.07 18.26 3.66
N ASN A 107 23.81 17.92 3.40
CA ASN A 107 23.19 16.69 3.91
C ASN A 107 23.88 15.45 3.32
N ILE A 108 24.22 15.47 2.03
CA ILE A 108 24.96 14.38 1.36
C ILE A 108 26.38 14.26 1.91
N LEU A 109 27.05 15.39 2.18
CA LEU A 109 28.38 15.40 2.77
C LEU A 109 28.37 14.94 4.24
N GLU A 110 27.28 15.16 4.97
CA GLU A 110 27.10 14.63 6.32
C GLU A 110 26.84 13.11 6.29
N ILE A 111 25.94 12.62 5.44
CA ILE A 111 25.67 11.19 5.28
C ILE A 111 26.93 10.45 4.82
N ALA A 112 27.60 10.93 3.77
CA ALA A 112 28.86 10.34 3.33
C ALA A 112 29.91 10.34 4.44
N GLY A 113 29.96 11.38 5.30
CA GLY A 113 30.85 11.45 6.45
C GLY A 113 30.44 10.59 7.66
N ARG A 114 29.17 10.17 7.76
CA ARG A 114 28.70 9.17 8.74
C ARG A 114 29.06 7.77 8.27
N ILE A 115 28.74 7.45 7.01
CA ILE A 115 29.07 6.17 6.34
C ILE A 115 30.59 5.92 6.32
N ASP A 116 31.41 6.95 6.03
CA ASP A 116 32.88 6.91 6.08
C ASP A 116 33.42 6.63 7.50
N ALA A 117 32.65 6.93 8.55
CA ALA A 117 33.04 6.70 9.94
C ALA A 117 32.51 5.37 10.51
N SER A 118 31.25 5.01 10.26
CA SER A 118 30.64 3.76 10.76
C SER A 118 31.23 2.54 10.05
N GLN A 119 31.23 2.55 8.71
CA GLN A 119 31.49 1.34 7.94
C GLN A 119 32.97 0.91 7.98
N ASP A 120 33.89 1.83 8.21
CA ASP A 120 35.33 1.53 8.38
C ASP A 120 35.58 0.89 9.77
N ASP A 121 34.91 1.35 10.83
CA ASP A 121 34.95 0.72 12.17
C ASP A 121 34.23 -0.66 12.16
N GLU A 122 33.13 -0.81 11.42
CA GLU A 122 32.44 -2.09 11.22
C GLU A 122 33.30 -3.09 10.42
N ILE A 123 34.00 -2.67 9.36
CA ILE A 123 34.99 -3.50 8.66
C ILE A 123 36.11 -3.92 9.59
N ALA A 124 36.60 -3.02 10.46
CA ALA A 124 37.63 -3.33 11.44
C ALA A 124 37.15 -4.37 12.47
N PHE A 125 35.91 -4.24 12.94
CA PHE A 125 35.24 -5.23 13.79
C PHE A 125 35.10 -6.59 13.10
N MET A 126 34.55 -6.64 11.89
CA MET A 126 34.34 -7.90 11.14
C MET A 126 35.67 -8.61 10.87
N THR A 127 36.70 -7.85 10.45
CA THR A 127 38.06 -8.36 10.23
C THR A 127 38.64 -8.95 11.52
N GLN A 128 38.54 -8.22 12.64
CA GLN A 128 39.05 -8.69 13.93
C GLN A 128 38.29 -9.91 14.46
N TRP A 129 36.97 -9.97 14.26
CA TRP A 129 36.12 -11.09 14.67
C TRP A 129 36.55 -12.39 13.97
N LEU A 130 36.85 -12.31 12.65
CA LEU A 130 37.37 -13.42 11.83
C LEU A 130 38.81 -13.81 12.25
N GLU A 131 39.72 -12.84 12.40
CA GLU A 131 41.11 -13.08 12.83
C GLU A 131 41.19 -13.78 14.20
N GLN A 132 40.40 -13.35 15.18
CA GLN A 132 40.34 -13.97 16.50
C GLN A 132 39.87 -15.43 16.45
N ARG A 133 39.07 -15.78 15.43
CA ARG A 133 38.47 -17.11 15.23
C ARG A 133 39.30 -18.01 14.30
N GLY A 134 40.35 -17.46 13.67
CA GLY A 134 41.26 -18.19 12.78
C GLY A 134 40.73 -18.39 11.36
N GLU A 135 39.72 -17.62 10.96
CA GLU A 135 39.13 -17.63 9.62
C GLU A 135 39.76 -16.52 8.75
N ASP A 136 39.87 -16.75 7.44
CA ASP A 136 40.41 -15.74 6.51
C ASP A 136 39.42 -14.57 6.36
N SER A 137 39.92 -13.32 6.43
CA SER A 137 39.12 -12.10 6.27
C SER A 137 38.74 -11.76 4.83
N GLU A 138 39.38 -12.40 3.84
CA GLU A 138 39.07 -12.25 2.41
C GLU A 138 38.92 -13.62 1.73
N ARG A 139 37.70 -13.91 1.25
CA ARG A 139 37.45 -15.07 0.38
C ARG A 139 37.64 -14.65 -1.08
N PRO A 140 38.35 -15.41 -1.93
CA PRO A 140 38.44 -15.12 -3.36
C PRO A 140 37.10 -15.42 -4.05
N MET A 141 36.24 -14.41 -4.13
CA MET A 141 34.95 -14.47 -4.83
C MET A 141 35.15 -14.30 -6.35
N SER A 142 34.28 -14.93 -7.12
CA SER A 142 34.16 -14.66 -8.56
C SER A 142 33.54 -13.28 -8.82
N GLN A 143 33.72 -12.72 -10.02
CA GLN A 143 33.00 -11.49 -10.39
C GLN A 143 31.48 -11.68 -10.39
N LEU A 144 30.99 -12.90 -10.61
CA LEU A 144 29.57 -13.23 -10.55
C LEU A 144 29.05 -13.17 -9.10
N GLU A 145 29.78 -13.75 -8.14
CA GLU A 145 29.46 -13.60 -6.70
C GLU A 145 29.52 -12.13 -6.24
N HIS A 146 30.44 -11.31 -6.77
CA HIS A 146 30.54 -9.89 -6.43
C HIS A 146 29.34 -9.04 -6.89
N HIS A 147 28.64 -9.45 -7.96
CA HIS A 147 27.44 -8.78 -8.46
C HIS A 147 26.13 -9.39 -7.93
N ALA A 148 26.19 -10.55 -7.26
CA ALA A 148 25.03 -11.29 -6.75
C ALA A 148 24.82 -11.17 -5.23
N MET A 149 25.46 -10.20 -4.56
CA MET A 149 25.11 -9.82 -3.18
C MET A 149 24.10 -8.68 -3.23
N ARG A 150 23.05 -8.76 -2.40
CA ARG A 150 21.90 -7.84 -2.48
C ARG A 150 22.32 -6.39 -2.25
N GLY A 151 21.70 -5.47 -2.99
CA GLY A 151 21.96 -4.03 -2.91
C GLY A 151 23.26 -3.52 -3.57
N MET A 152 24.19 -4.40 -3.98
CA MET A 152 25.46 -3.98 -4.58
C MET A 152 25.24 -3.23 -5.90
N ALA A 153 25.81 -2.03 -6.01
CA ALA A 153 25.83 -1.26 -7.24
C ALA A 153 26.67 -1.96 -8.33
N THR A 154 26.14 -2.03 -9.54
CA THR A 154 26.82 -2.62 -10.71
C THR A 154 28.02 -1.78 -11.16
N ALA A 155 28.90 -2.33 -12.01
CA ALA A 155 30.04 -1.60 -12.53
C ALA A 155 29.59 -0.38 -13.38
N GLU A 156 28.48 -0.54 -14.09
CA GLU A 156 27.80 0.46 -14.90
C GLU A 156 27.19 1.57 -14.03
N GLN A 157 26.51 1.22 -12.94
CA GLN A 157 25.99 2.17 -11.95
C GLN A 157 27.11 2.96 -11.27
N MET A 158 28.18 2.28 -10.81
CA MET A 158 29.37 2.93 -10.24
C MET A 158 30.07 3.85 -11.26
N GLN A 159 30.09 3.48 -12.54
CA GLN A 159 30.61 4.34 -13.61
C GLN A 159 29.70 5.55 -13.87
N ALA A 160 28.38 5.39 -13.80
CA ALA A 160 27.41 6.48 -13.93
C ALA A 160 27.54 7.50 -12.77
N LEU A 161 27.59 7.01 -11.52
CA LEU A 161 27.83 7.80 -10.32
C LEU A 161 29.18 8.55 -10.41
N THR A 162 30.22 7.87 -10.90
CA THR A 162 31.54 8.48 -11.19
C THR A 162 31.50 9.44 -12.39
N GLY A 163 30.46 9.43 -13.20
CA GLY A 163 30.20 10.41 -14.27
C GLY A 163 29.47 11.67 -13.80
N ALA A 164 28.63 11.55 -12.77
CA ALA A 164 27.71 12.59 -12.31
C ALA A 164 28.36 13.72 -11.49
N SER A 165 27.59 14.80 -11.28
CA SER A 165 27.90 15.91 -10.36
C SER A 165 26.64 16.72 -10.00
N GLY A 166 26.68 17.46 -8.88
CA GLY A 166 25.55 18.22 -8.34
C GLY A 166 24.33 17.34 -8.06
N VAL A 167 23.12 17.86 -8.27
CA VAL A 167 21.84 17.13 -8.03
C VAL A 167 21.76 15.79 -8.77
N ALA A 168 22.42 15.66 -9.94
CA ALA A 168 22.48 14.38 -10.66
C ALA A 168 23.39 13.35 -9.98
N PHE A 169 24.43 13.79 -9.26
CA PHE A 169 25.18 12.93 -8.36
C PHE A 169 24.40 12.67 -7.07
N ASP A 170 23.80 13.69 -6.47
CA ASP A 170 23.05 13.55 -5.20
C ASP A 170 21.94 12.49 -5.32
N ARG A 171 21.15 12.57 -6.41
CA ARG A 171 20.12 11.58 -6.73
C ARG A 171 20.70 10.18 -6.91
N GLN A 172 21.76 10.01 -7.70
CA GLN A 172 22.38 8.68 -7.91
C GLN A 172 23.06 8.13 -6.66
N PHE A 173 23.67 8.97 -5.83
CA PHE A 173 24.31 8.59 -4.58
C PHE A 173 23.28 8.05 -3.59
N LEU A 174 22.19 8.79 -3.37
CA LEU A 174 21.10 8.38 -2.49
C LEU A 174 20.44 7.10 -3.02
N THR A 175 20.04 7.05 -4.30
CA THR A 175 19.45 5.87 -4.94
C THR A 175 20.30 4.60 -4.74
N LEU A 176 21.61 4.68 -4.99
CA LEU A 176 22.48 3.51 -4.89
C LEU A 176 22.80 3.14 -3.44
N MET A 177 22.96 4.13 -2.54
CA MET A 177 23.27 3.87 -1.14
C MET A 177 22.06 3.33 -0.36
N ILE A 178 20.84 3.78 -0.69
CA ILE A 178 19.62 3.20 -0.11
C ILE A 178 19.50 1.72 -0.48
N ALA A 179 19.54 1.40 -1.78
CA ALA A 179 19.43 0.01 -2.24
C ALA A 179 20.55 -0.88 -1.67
N HIS A 180 21.75 -0.32 -1.51
CA HIS A 180 22.87 -0.97 -0.84
C HIS A 180 22.54 -1.31 0.62
N HIS A 181 22.05 -0.34 1.40
CA HIS A 181 21.63 -0.54 2.80
C HIS A 181 20.44 -1.50 2.94
N GLU A 182 19.43 -1.43 2.07
CA GLU A 182 18.32 -2.42 2.02
C GLU A 182 18.90 -3.84 1.87
N GLY A 183 19.87 -4.02 0.96
CA GLY A 183 20.54 -5.30 0.74
C GLY A 183 21.36 -5.80 1.93
N ALA A 184 21.88 -4.91 2.77
CA ALA A 184 22.56 -5.29 4.02
C ALA A 184 21.56 -5.80 5.09
N ILE A 185 20.37 -5.18 5.18
CA ILE A 185 19.29 -5.63 6.07
C ILE A 185 18.77 -7.00 5.62
N GLU A 186 18.47 -7.19 4.33
CA GLU A 186 18.08 -8.52 3.81
C GLU A 186 19.18 -9.57 4.05
N MET A 187 20.47 -9.20 4.03
CA MET A 187 21.59 -10.09 4.40
C MET A 187 21.68 -10.41 5.90
N VAL A 188 21.12 -9.58 6.79
CA VAL A 188 20.95 -9.88 8.22
C VAL A 188 19.78 -10.84 8.41
N ASP A 189 18.64 -10.62 7.75
CA ASP A 189 17.47 -11.50 7.83
C ASP A 189 17.79 -12.91 7.28
N ASP A 190 18.45 -13.00 6.11
CA ASP A 190 18.99 -14.24 5.53
C ASP A 190 19.89 -15.01 6.50
N LEU A 191 20.63 -14.31 7.39
CA LEU A 191 21.44 -14.91 8.44
C LEU A 191 20.58 -15.38 9.61
N MET A 192 19.63 -14.57 10.08
CA MET A 192 18.80 -14.84 11.25
C MET A 192 17.84 -16.03 11.05
N GLU A 193 17.44 -16.34 9.81
CA GLU A 193 16.66 -17.56 9.51
C GLU A 193 17.48 -18.86 9.62
N GLN A 194 18.82 -18.82 9.62
CA GLN A 194 19.63 -20.03 9.58
C GLN A 194 19.64 -20.78 10.93
N PRO A 195 19.38 -22.10 10.98
CA PRO A 195 19.41 -22.86 12.23
C PRO A 195 20.79 -22.87 12.92
N GLY A 196 20.96 -22.01 13.91
CA GLY A 196 22.14 -21.93 14.78
C GLY A 196 23.09 -20.76 14.53
N SER A 197 22.79 -19.85 13.60
CA SER A 197 23.54 -18.61 13.36
C SER A 197 23.28 -17.54 14.43
N ALA A 198 24.16 -16.54 14.51
CA ALA A 198 24.02 -15.37 15.40
C ALA A 198 23.86 -15.68 16.91
N TYR A 199 24.14 -16.92 17.37
CA TYR A 199 24.17 -17.28 18.80
C TYR A 199 25.40 -16.74 19.56
N ASP A 200 26.38 -16.17 18.85
CA ASP A 200 27.48 -15.41 19.45
C ASP A 200 26.96 -14.01 19.82
N PRO A 201 26.86 -13.62 21.12
CA PRO A 201 26.20 -12.38 21.52
C PRO A 201 26.82 -11.12 20.89
N VAL A 202 28.13 -11.16 20.59
CA VAL A 202 28.86 -10.05 19.97
C VAL A 202 28.55 -9.94 18.47
N LEU A 203 28.19 -11.06 17.81
CA LEU A 203 27.63 -11.03 16.46
C LEU A 203 26.17 -10.59 16.46
N PHE A 204 25.38 -11.03 17.45
CA PHE A 204 23.97 -10.62 17.58
C PHE A 204 23.83 -9.11 17.82
N GLU A 205 24.64 -8.54 18.71
CA GLU A 205 24.72 -7.09 18.95
C GLU A 205 25.06 -6.34 17.65
N PHE A 206 26.09 -6.78 16.93
CA PHE A 206 26.46 -6.23 15.62
C PHE A 206 25.33 -6.30 14.58
N THR A 207 24.63 -7.44 14.45
CA THR A 207 23.51 -7.55 13.49
C THR A 207 22.34 -6.63 13.84
N ASN A 208 22.05 -6.43 15.14
CA ASN A 208 21.02 -5.49 15.56
C ASN A 208 21.43 -4.04 15.27
N ASP A 209 22.69 -3.67 15.51
CA ASP A 209 23.18 -2.33 15.21
C ASP A 209 23.23 -2.02 13.71
N VAL A 210 23.67 -2.98 12.88
CA VAL A 210 23.60 -2.89 11.41
C VAL A 210 22.18 -2.60 10.95
N THR A 211 21.18 -3.41 11.35
CA THR A 211 19.78 -3.16 10.97
C THR A 211 19.28 -1.81 11.51
N LYS A 212 19.51 -1.52 12.79
CA LYS A 212 18.97 -0.35 13.50
C LYS A 212 19.50 0.98 12.96
N ASP A 213 20.77 1.04 12.57
CA ASP A 213 21.39 2.29 12.13
C ASP A 213 21.38 2.43 10.59
N GLN A 214 21.44 1.33 9.82
CA GLN A 214 21.20 1.41 8.37
C GLN A 214 19.74 1.75 8.02
N SER A 215 18.73 1.30 8.78
CA SER A 215 17.34 1.75 8.59
C SER A 215 17.18 3.27 8.74
N LYS A 216 17.87 3.90 9.70
CA LYS A 216 17.83 5.36 9.89
C LYS A 216 18.60 6.13 8.82
N GLU A 217 19.68 5.54 8.30
CA GLU A 217 20.38 6.11 7.15
C GLU A 217 19.51 6.00 5.89
N ILE A 218 18.76 4.92 5.71
CA ILE A 218 17.70 4.81 4.68
C ILE A 218 16.65 5.91 4.88
N GLU A 219 15.99 6.01 6.04
CA GLU A 219 14.98 7.05 6.36
C GLU A 219 15.48 8.46 5.98
N LEU A 220 16.66 8.86 6.46
CA LEU A 220 17.25 10.16 6.18
C LEU A 220 17.61 10.34 4.69
N MET A 221 18.10 9.29 4.02
CA MET A 221 18.38 9.34 2.59
C MET A 221 17.09 9.47 1.76
N HIS A 222 15.99 8.85 2.18
CA HIS A 222 14.67 8.99 1.55
C HIS A 222 14.14 10.41 1.64
N GLU A 223 14.12 11.02 2.84
CA GLU A 223 13.69 12.41 3.02
C GLU A 223 14.41 13.36 2.06
N ILE A 224 15.74 13.22 1.95
CA ILE A 224 16.54 14.06 1.07
C ILE A 224 16.23 13.74 -0.39
N LEU A 225 16.12 12.47 -0.78
CA LEU A 225 15.89 12.08 -2.17
C LEU A 225 14.51 12.52 -2.67
N LEU A 226 13.51 12.51 -1.78
CA LEU A 226 12.18 13.12 -1.99
C LEU A 226 12.29 14.64 -2.15
N SER A 227 13.07 15.32 -1.31
CA SER A 227 13.30 16.78 -1.41
C SER A 227 14.05 17.22 -2.68
N LEU A 228 14.62 16.27 -3.45
CA LEU A 228 15.17 16.51 -4.79
C LEU A 228 14.15 16.31 -5.93
N SER A 229 12.89 16.00 -5.61
CA SER A 229 11.79 15.92 -6.58
C SER A 229 11.23 17.32 -6.92
N GLU A 230 10.74 17.47 -8.15
CA GLU A 230 10.01 18.66 -8.60
C GLU A 230 8.49 18.35 -8.75
N ASP A 231 8.06 17.10 -8.48
CA ASP A 231 6.64 16.75 -8.43
C ASP A 231 6.03 17.23 -7.09
N PRO A 232 4.93 18.01 -7.10
CA PRO A 232 4.35 18.61 -5.89
C PRO A 232 3.64 17.62 -4.97
N ARG A 233 3.60 16.32 -5.31
CA ARG A 233 3.18 15.22 -4.41
C ARG A 233 4.29 14.79 -3.45
N ALA A 234 5.55 14.98 -3.83
CA ALA A 234 6.68 14.52 -3.01
C ALA A 234 6.79 15.31 -1.70
N GLY A 235 6.73 14.61 -0.56
CA GLY A 235 6.87 15.22 0.76
C GLY A 235 5.65 16.03 1.21
N LEU A 236 4.44 15.62 0.81
CA LEU A 236 3.21 16.11 1.42
C LEU A 236 3.19 15.78 2.92
N ALA A 237 2.68 16.71 3.75
CA ALA A 237 2.64 16.52 5.20
C ALA A 237 1.69 15.39 5.59
N ALA A 238 2.07 14.58 6.58
CA ALA A 238 1.23 13.50 7.10
C ALA A 238 0.01 14.02 7.88
N GLY A 239 -1.05 13.20 7.94
CA GLY A 239 -2.24 13.43 8.78
C GLY A 239 -3.45 12.58 8.37
N PHE A 240 -4.30 12.22 9.33
CA PHE A 240 -5.53 11.48 9.04
C PHE A 240 -6.60 12.39 8.38
N ASP A 241 -7.00 13.48 9.06
CA ASP A 241 -8.00 14.44 8.57
C ASP A 241 -7.39 15.65 7.84
N ASP A 242 -6.11 15.96 8.09
CA ASP A 242 -5.46 17.23 7.74
C ASP A 242 -4.08 17.09 7.05
N ALA A 243 -3.83 15.96 6.40
CA ALA A 243 -2.68 15.77 5.51
C ALA A 243 -2.54 16.89 4.48
N GLY A 244 -1.30 17.13 4.03
CA GLY A 244 -1.03 17.93 2.85
C GLY A 244 -1.67 17.28 1.63
N GLU A 245 -2.32 18.09 0.78
CA GLU A 245 -2.98 17.61 -0.44
C GLU A 245 -2.38 18.27 -1.69
N ALA A 246 -2.16 17.48 -2.75
CA ALA A 246 -1.83 17.97 -4.09
C ALA A 246 -3.00 17.71 -5.05
N ILE A 247 -3.29 18.64 -5.96
CA ILE A 247 -4.37 18.49 -6.94
C ILE A 247 -4.05 19.20 -8.25
N TRP A 248 -4.22 18.49 -9.37
CA TRP A 248 -3.98 19.00 -10.71
C TRP A 248 -5.07 18.56 -11.68
N ASN A 249 -5.60 19.51 -12.47
CA ASN A 249 -6.70 19.34 -13.42
C ASN A 249 -8.00 18.70 -12.88
N LEU A 250 -8.13 18.60 -11.55
CA LEU A 250 -9.31 18.19 -10.81
C LEU A 250 -9.82 19.29 -9.87
N ARG A 251 -11.07 19.15 -9.44
CA ARG A 251 -11.67 19.86 -8.32
C ARG A 251 -12.34 18.85 -7.41
N LYS A 252 -11.89 18.76 -6.16
CA LYS A 252 -12.61 18.05 -5.10
C LYS A 252 -13.97 18.73 -4.86
N ILE A 253 -15.02 17.92 -4.80
CA ILE A 253 -16.43 18.34 -4.64
C ILE A 253 -16.85 18.19 -3.17
N ILE A 254 -16.62 17.01 -2.61
CA ILE A 254 -16.88 16.69 -1.20
C ILE A 254 -15.95 15.56 -0.75
N ALA A 255 -15.60 15.57 0.54
CA ALA A 255 -15.03 14.43 1.25
C ALA A 255 -16.05 14.01 2.34
N LEU A 256 -16.36 12.73 2.41
CA LEU A 256 -17.28 12.13 3.38
C LEU A 256 -16.51 11.15 4.26
N PRO A 257 -16.47 11.32 5.60
CA PRO A 257 -15.84 10.34 6.48
C PRO A 257 -16.63 9.03 6.51
N LYS A 258 -15.98 7.93 6.91
CA LYS A 258 -16.68 6.65 7.15
C LYS A 258 -17.86 6.80 8.12
N PRO A 259 -18.99 6.10 7.90
CA PRO A 259 -20.13 6.14 8.81
C PRO A 259 -19.86 5.39 10.11
N ALA A 260 -20.58 5.76 11.17
CA ALA A 260 -20.43 5.16 12.49
C ALA A 260 -20.71 3.65 12.47
N GLY A 261 -19.77 2.85 12.99
CA GLY A 261 -19.79 1.38 12.90
C GLY A 261 -18.93 0.80 11.78
N PHE A 262 -18.33 1.64 10.93
CA PHE A 262 -17.33 1.27 9.92
C PHE A 262 -15.93 1.82 10.25
N TYR A 263 -15.64 2.05 11.54
CA TYR A 263 -14.32 2.38 12.08
C TYR A 263 -14.35 2.24 13.61
N ASP A 264 -13.19 2.15 14.27
CA ASP A 264 -13.11 2.32 15.73
C ASP A 264 -13.07 3.83 16.08
N PRO A 265 -14.05 4.40 16.81
CA PRO A 265 -14.02 5.80 17.22
C PRO A 265 -12.87 6.16 18.18
N ALA A 266 -12.18 5.17 18.75
CA ALA A 266 -10.96 5.37 19.54
C ALA A 266 -9.68 5.30 18.69
N ASN A 267 -9.69 4.58 17.57
CA ASN A 267 -8.56 4.41 16.64
C ASN A 267 -9.00 4.59 15.17
N PRO A 268 -9.45 5.79 14.75
CA PRO A 268 -9.99 6.01 13.41
C PRO A 268 -8.95 5.86 12.30
N ALA A 269 -7.66 6.00 12.64
CA ALA A 269 -6.53 5.84 11.73
C ALA A 269 -5.96 4.39 11.72
N GLU A 270 -6.64 3.42 12.37
CA GLU A 270 -6.22 2.01 12.48
C GLU A 270 -4.73 1.78 12.87
N LEU A 271 -4.17 2.70 13.69
CA LEU A 271 -2.77 2.72 14.15
C LEU A 271 -2.39 1.47 14.98
N PRO A 272 -1.08 1.10 15.03
CA PRO A 272 -0.60 -0.02 15.83
C PRO A 272 -0.96 0.08 17.34
N PRO A 273 -1.24 -1.06 18.02
CA PRO A 273 -1.70 -1.08 19.40
C PRO A 273 -0.79 -0.33 20.41
N GLU A 274 0.52 -0.30 20.18
CA GLU A 274 1.46 0.35 21.11
C GLU A 274 1.33 1.87 21.17
N ARG A 275 0.98 2.53 20.06
CA ARG A 275 0.74 3.98 20.02
C ARG A 275 -0.71 4.29 20.42
N PHE A 276 -1.67 3.50 19.93
CA PHE A 276 -3.09 3.64 20.28
C PHE A 276 -3.36 3.54 21.80
N LEU A 277 -2.81 2.53 22.50
CA LEU A 277 -3.17 2.23 23.90
C LEU A 277 -2.35 3.02 24.95
N LYS A 278 -1.51 3.98 24.55
CA LYS A 278 -0.40 4.50 25.38
C LYS A 278 -0.76 5.51 26.47
N LYS A 279 -1.77 5.24 27.32
CA LYS A 279 -2.04 6.09 28.52
C LYS A 279 -2.76 5.47 29.73
N THR A 280 -2.26 4.38 30.30
CA THR A 280 -2.69 3.96 31.66
C THR A 280 -1.59 3.39 32.59
N ILE A 281 -0.50 4.13 32.78
CA ILE A 281 0.26 4.09 34.04
C ILE A 281 0.20 5.49 34.63
N ALA A 282 -0.33 5.62 35.85
CA ALA A 282 -0.55 6.91 36.49
C ALA A 282 0.67 7.33 37.32
N GLU A 283 1.15 8.55 37.09
CA GLU A 283 1.97 9.29 38.05
C GLU A 283 1.03 9.84 39.14
N ASP A 284 1.07 9.27 40.35
CA ASP A 284 0.20 9.66 41.47
C ASP A 284 1.02 10.29 42.62
N GLY A 285 0.80 11.58 42.89
CA GLY A 285 1.33 12.34 44.03
C GLY A 285 2.60 13.18 43.75
N GLU A 286 2.77 14.41 44.28
CA GLU A 286 1.93 15.19 45.21
C GLU A 286 1.79 16.67 44.79
N ASP A 287 0.52 17.12 44.73
CA ASP A 287 -0.09 18.34 45.30
C ASP A 287 0.70 19.66 45.48
N HIS A 288 0.14 20.78 44.99
CA HIS A 288 0.01 22.02 45.78
C HIS A 288 -1.07 23.02 45.25
N THR A 289 -2.31 22.85 45.76
CA THR A 289 -3.22 23.90 46.32
C THR A 289 -3.47 25.29 45.68
N GLU A 290 -4.77 25.66 45.61
CA GLU A 290 -5.37 27.04 45.62
C GLU A 290 -5.23 27.97 44.37
N SER A 291 -6.16 28.90 44.04
CA SER A 291 -7.62 29.06 44.36
C SER A 291 -8.30 30.18 43.51
N ALA A 292 -9.61 30.03 43.25
CA ALA A 292 -10.64 31.06 43.00
C ALA A 292 -10.57 32.10 41.83
N LEU A 293 -11.47 31.89 40.85
CA LEU A 293 -12.54 32.82 40.39
C LEU A 293 -12.26 34.33 40.13
N SER A 294 -12.41 34.79 38.88
CA SER A 294 -13.30 35.95 38.53
C SER A 294 -13.53 36.12 37.02
N ASN A 295 -14.73 36.58 36.64
CA ASN A 295 -15.02 37.16 35.32
C ASN A 295 -14.40 38.57 35.16
N GLY A 296 -14.16 39.00 33.91
CA GLY A 296 -13.82 40.38 33.54
C GLY A 296 -13.53 40.53 32.05
N ALA A 297 -14.01 41.60 31.40
CA ALA A 297 -13.92 41.74 29.93
C ALA A 297 -13.53 43.16 29.47
N ARG A 298 -12.92 43.22 28.27
CA ARG A 298 -12.61 44.41 27.43
C ARG A 298 -11.58 45.42 27.99
N HIS A 299 -10.40 45.49 27.37
CA HIS A 299 -10.07 46.48 26.32
C HIS A 299 -8.59 46.39 25.90
N ALA A 300 -8.26 46.95 24.74
CA ALA A 300 -6.92 47.13 24.17
C ALA A 300 -6.77 48.60 23.68
N PRO A 301 -5.65 49.05 23.09
CA PRO A 301 -4.25 48.55 23.08
C PRO A 301 -3.25 49.65 23.53
N LEU A 302 -1.93 49.44 23.38
CA LEU A 302 -0.89 50.40 22.85
C LEU A 302 0.55 49.96 23.24
N GLY A 303 1.52 50.14 22.32
CA GLY A 303 2.98 50.09 22.56
C GLY A 303 3.60 51.51 22.49
N PRO A 304 4.84 51.73 21.97
CA PRO A 304 5.87 50.79 21.48
C PRO A 304 7.34 51.21 21.87
N MET A 305 8.35 50.84 21.04
CA MET A 305 9.81 51.11 21.09
C MET A 305 10.62 50.22 22.08
N GLY A 306 11.86 49.76 21.82
CA GLY A 306 12.86 50.00 20.74
C GLY A 306 14.19 50.51 21.34
N GLU A 307 15.43 50.18 20.93
CA GLU A 307 16.03 49.31 19.89
C GLU A 307 17.51 48.94 20.29
N HIS A 308 18.19 48.08 19.49
CA HIS A 308 19.66 47.91 19.29
C HIS A 308 20.60 47.18 20.32
N HIS A 309 21.23 46.10 19.80
CA HIS A 309 22.66 45.63 19.78
C HIS A 309 23.66 46.01 20.91
N SER A 310 24.70 45.22 21.27
CA SER A 310 25.66 44.45 20.43
C SER A 310 26.54 43.41 21.19
N GLU A 311 27.08 42.39 20.48
CA GLU A 311 28.45 41.74 20.51
C GLU A 311 29.23 41.60 21.88
N ALA A 312 29.82 40.46 22.33
CA ALA A 312 30.66 39.35 21.76
C ALA A 312 32.21 39.58 21.85
N ASP A 313 33.12 38.64 22.24
CA ASP A 313 33.01 37.35 22.97
C ASP A 313 34.39 36.76 23.47
N GLY A 314 34.39 35.61 24.19
CA GLY A 314 35.52 34.67 24.47
C GLY A 314 36.52 34.96 25.63
N ALA A 315 37.34 34.02 26.16
CA ALA A 315 37.36 32.52 26.16
C ALA A 315 38.40 31.87 27.15
N MET A 316 38.04 30.75 27.81
CA MET A 316 38.78 29.50 28.26
C MET A 316 40.14 29.40 29.06
N SER A 317 40.34 28.24 29.74
CA SER A 317 41.58 27.56 30.29
C SER A 317 42.25 28.09 31.61
N ASP A 318 42.99 27.37 32.52
CA ASP A 318 43.29 25.94 32.88
C ASP A 318 44.21 25.89 34.19
N ALA A 319 44.62 24.79 34.89
CA ALA A 319 44.11 23.43 35.21
C ALA A 319 45.01 22.65 36.27
N ALA A 320 44.53 21.50 36.81
CA ALA A 320 45.21 20.27 37.35
C ALA A 320 46.05 20.12 38.70
N LEU A 321 45.54 19.27 39.64
CA LEU A 321 46.12 18.06 40.37
C LEU A 321 47.45 18.14 41.22
N PRO A 322 47.96 17.10 42.00
CA PRO A 322 47.59 15.65 42.19
C PRO A 322 47.75 14.91 43.61
N THR A 323 47.33 13.61 43.69
CA THR A 323 47.88 12.38 44.42
C THR A 323 47.72 11.96 45.94
N SER A 324 47.11 10.76 46.17
CA SER A 324 47.48 9.57 47.07
C SER A 324 47.52 9.60 48.63
N ALA A 325 47.41 8.52 49.46
CA ALA A 325 46.77 7.16 49.41
C ALA A 325 46.92 6.31 50.76
N ASN A 326 45.99 5.37 51.07
CA ASN A 326 46.06 4.15 51.98
C ASN A 326 46.28 4.26 53.54
N ASP A 327 45.90 3.32 54.46
CA ASP A 327 44.87 2.23 54.60
C ASP A 327 44.87 1.59 56.07
N TYR A 328 43.85 0.78 56.47
CA TYR A 328 43.67 -0.18 57.62
C TYR A 328 43.27 0.18 59.10
N ASP A 329 41.96 0.06 59.39
CA ASP A 329 41.19 -0.74 60.41
C ASP A 329 41.64 -1.05 61.88
N LEU A 330 40.69 -0.93 62.85
CA LEU A 330 40.22 -1.99 63.82
C LEU A 330 39.37 -1.46 65.02
N ALA A 331 38.12 -1.95 65.21
CA ALA A 331 37.50 -2.44 66.48
C ALA A 331 35.94 -2.38 66.58
N THR A 332 35.34 -3.37 67.27
CA THR A 332 33.90 -3.48 67.68
C THR A 332 33.82 -3.55 69.23
N PRO A 333 32.67 -3.75 69.96
CA PRO A 333 31.25 -4.02 69.57
C PRO A 333 30.18 -3.21 70.42
N VAL A 334 28.83 -3.32 70.35
CA VAL A 334 27.75 -3.75 69.39
C VAL A 334 26.37 -3.31 69.97
N SER A 335 25.33 -3.24 69.11
CA SER A 335 23.87 -3.30 69.36
C SER A 335 23.05 -2.01 69.20
N GLY A 336 21.87 -2.14 68.56
CA GLY A 336 20.89 -1.07 68.36
C GLY A 336 21.01 -0.32 67.02
N GLY A 337 20.94 -1.02 65.89
CA GLY A 337 21.06 -0.41 64.55
C GLY A 337 19.86 0.48 64.17
N ASN A 338 20.14 1.61 63.50
CA ASN A 338 19.15 2.58 63.04
C ASN A 338 19.62 3.27 61.73
N ALA A 339 18.71 3.96 61.05
CA ALA A 339 18.95 4.84 59.89
C ALA A 339 19.95 5.99 60.20
N ARG A 340 20.62 6.67 59.25
CA ARG A 340 20.72 6.64 57.76
C ARG A 340 21.91 7.56 57.36
N GLU A 341 22.54 7.37 56.19
CA GLU A 341 22.94 8.42 55.20
C GLU A 341 23.95 7.90 54.14
N ASN A 342 23.56 8.01 52.85
CA ASN A 342 24.25 8.53 51.65
C ASN A 342 25.77 8.27 51.41
N ALA A 343 26.25 7.98 50.18
CA ALA A 343 25.63 7.83 48.85
C ALA A 343 26.56 7.09 47.85
N ASP A 344 26.02 6.73 46.66
CA ASP A 344 26.66 6.26 45.42
C ASP A 344 27.48 4.94 45.42
N ALA A 345 27.49 4.13 44.33
CA ALA A 345 26.71 4.17 43.07
C ALA A 345 26.48 2.75 42.48
N SER A 346 25.43 2.63 41.66
CA SER A 346 25.16 1.67 40.57
C SER A 346 25.89 0.30 40.51
N ALA A 347 25.11 -0.78 40.64
CA ALA A 347 25.25 -2.04 39.89
C ALA A 347 24.02 -2.94 40.16
N ASP A 348 22.99 -2.71 39.37
CA ASP A 348 21.92 -3.59 38.83
C ASP A 348 21.49 -4.90 39.52
N LYS A 349 20.22 -5.21 39.30
CA LYS A 349 19.63 -6.54 39.49
C LYS A 349 18.92 -6.94 38.21
N ASP A 350 19.11 -8.19 37.78
CA ASP A 350 18.38 -8.75 36.66
C ASP A 350 16.93 -9.06 37.10
N ASP A 351 15.96 -8.32 36.56
CA ASP A 351 14.55 -8.70 36.62
C ASP A 351 14.18 -9.53 35.38
N TYR A 352 13.27 -10.49 35.54
CA TYR A 352 12.66 -11.21 34.42
C TYR A 352 11.63 -10.30 33.75
N GLU A 353 11.95 -9.72 32.60
CA GLU A 353 10.93 -9.06 31.77
C GLU A 353 10.12 -10.05 30.93
N ASP A 354 8.88 -9.64 30.69
CA ASP A 354 7.79 -10.40 30.08
C ASP A 354 7.94 -10.44 28.55
N SER A 355 7.98 -11.63 27.96
CA SER A 355 8.08 -11.81 26.51
C SER A 355 6.76 -11.48 25.83
N LYS A 356 6.50 -10.19 25.63
CA LYS A 356 5.31 -9.69 24.92
C LYS A 356 5.25 -10.26 23.50
N PRO A 357 4.07 -10.67 23.01
CA PRO A 357 3.90 -10.99 21.60
C PRO A 357 3.98 -9.71 20.75
N ASP A 358 4.56 -9.85 19.57
CA ASP A 358 4.63 -8.85 18.50
C ASP A 358 3.25 -8.18 18.24
N PRO A 359 3.11 -6.85 18.36
CA PRO A 359 1.84 -6.13 18.30
C PRO A 359 1.39 -5.90 16.86
N ARG A 360 1.05 -6.99 16.16
CA ARG A 360 0.46 -6.99 14.82
C ARG A 360 -0.59 -5.89 14.66
N SER A 361 -0.47 -5.12 13.58
CA SER A 361 -1.46 -4.13 13.17
C SER A 361 -2.87 -4.73 13.12
N PRO A 362 -3.94 -3.95 13.40
CA PRO A 362 -5.30 -4.43 13.20
C PRO A 362 -5.48 -4.87 11.73
N MET A 363 -5.83 -6.13 11.51
CA MET A 363 -6.07 -6.63 10.15
C MET A 363 -7.30 -5.95 9.56
N LEU A 364 -7.11 -5.14 8.51
CA LEU A 364 -8.08 -4.48 7.58
C LEU A 364 -9.56 -4.53 8.02
N SER A 365 -9.86 -4.10 9.23
CA SER A 365 -11.03 -4.65 9.95
C SER A 365 -12.33 -4.03 9.50
N PHE A 366 -12.21 -2.80 8.98
CA PHE A 366 -13.24 -1.91 8.49
C PHE A 366 -12.94 -1.33 7.10
N SER A 367 -11.91 -1.80 6.38
CA SER A 367 -11.49 -1.24 5.09
C SER A 367 -12.65 -1.07 4.12
N ASN A 368 -12.72 0.08 3.45
CA ASN A 368 -13.63 0.29 2.30
C ASN A 368 -13.04 -0.40 1.07
N THR A 369 -13.91 -0.88 0.17
CA THR A 369 -13.48 -1.53 -1.09
C THR A 369 -14.19 -0.93 -2.31
N ASP A 370 -14.49 -1.71 -3.36
CA ASP A 370 -15.09 -1.22 -4.61
C ASP A 370 -16.52 -0.64 -4.43
N ILE A 371 -16.99 0.10 -5.45
CA ILE A 371 -18.27 0.81 -5.48
C ILE A 371 -19.11 0.38 -6.70
N ALA A 372 -20.40 0.09 -6.48
CA ALA A 372 -21.39 -0.15 -7.54
C ALA A 372 -22.47 0.93 -7.58
N PHE A 373 -23.04 1.19 -8.76
CA PHE A 373 -24.05 2.23 -8.98
C PHE A 373 -25.24 1.72 -9.79
N ARG A 374 -26.46 2.12 -9.41
CA ARG A 374 -27.68 1.95 -10.20
C ARG A 374 -28.52 3.22 -10.17
N ASP A 375 -28.70 3.86 -11.32
CA ASP A 375 -29.40 5.12 -11.53
C ASP A 375 -28.91 6.22 -10.57
N ASP A 376 -29.64 6.51 -9.49
CA ASP A 376 -29.30 7.47 -8.44
C ASP A 376 -28.85 6.80 -7.11
N VAL A 377 -28.63 5.49 -7.10
CA VAL A 377 -28.14 4.71 -5.95
C VAL A 377 -26.65 4.40 -6.12
N MET A 378 -25.89 4.57 -5.04
CA MET A 378 -24.48 4.14 -4.92
C MET A 378 -24.33 3.21 -3.72
N VAL A 379 -23.60 2.10 -3.88
CA VAL A 379 -23.25 1.19 -2.79
C VAL A 379 -21.74 1.03 -2.72
N ALA A 380 -21.14 1.34 -1.58
CA ALA A 380 -19.71 1.15 -1.32
C ALA A 380 -19.49 -0.11 -0.45
N GLY A 381 -18.59 -0.98 -0.90
CA GLY A 381 -18.18 -2.21 -0.23
C GLY A 381 -17.26 -1.96 0.96
N SER A 382 -17.16 -2.96 1.85
CA SER A 382 -16.25 -2.95 2.99
C SER A 382 -16.05 -4.34 3.60
N TYR A 383 -14.87 -4.56 4.19
CA TYR A 383 -14.54 -5.75 4.98
C TYR A 383 -15.52 -5.99 6.15
N HIS A 384 -16.25 -4.94 6.59
CA HIS A 384 -17.24 -4.98 7.66
C HIS A 384 -18.70 -5.08 7.19
N GLY A 385 -18.98 -4.98 5.89
CA GLY A 385 -20.35 -4.86 5.36
C GLY A 385 -20.44 -3.98 4.12
N PHE A 386 -21.49 -3.17 4.00
CA PHE A 386 -21.59 -2.17 2.93
C PHE A 386 -22.41 -0.94 3.35
N ASN A 387 -22.23 0.16 2.62
CA ASN A 387 -22.94 1.42 2.84
C ASN A 387 -23.70 1.86 1.59
N VAL A 388 -24.97 2.19 1.74
CA VAL A 388 -25.91 2.57 0.67
C VAL A 388 -26.14 4.08 0.73
N TYR A 389 -25.99 4.74 -0.41
CA TYR A 389 -26.14 6.19 -0.58
C TYR A 389 -27.11 6.50 -1.72
N GLN A 390 -27.79 7.63 -1.60
CA GLN A 390 -28.59 8.25 -2.67
C GLN A 390 -27.78 9.42 -3.23
N LEU A 391 -27.62 9.51 -4.55
CA LEU A 391 -26.92 10.60 -5.23
C LEU A 391 -27.88 11.77 -5.52
N GLY A 392 -27.47 12.99 -5.19
CA GLY A 392 -28.16 14.22 -5.61
C GLY A 392 -27.88 14.61 -7.07
N ASP A 393 -28.66 15.57 -7.61
CA ASP A 393 -28.53 16.12 -8.98
C ASP A 393 -27.11 16.65 -9.33
N ASP A 394 -26.29 16.95 -8.32
CA ASP A 394 -24.91 17.43 -8.45
C ASP A 394 -23.85 16.32 -8.31
N GLY A 395 -24.24 15.12 -7.89
CA GLY A 395 -23.39 13.96 -7.60
C GLY A 395 -23.00 13.80 -6.13
N HIS A 396 -23.62 14.54 -5.20
CA HIS A 396 -23.33 14.38 -3.76
C HIS A 396 -23.98 13.09 -3.20
N PRO A 397 -23.24 12.21 -2.48
CA PRO A 397 -23.82 11.04 -1.82
C PRO A 397 -24.44 11.36 -0.44
N ASP A 398 -25.75 11.18 -0.31
CA ASP A 398 -26.48 11.19 0.96
C ASP A 398 -26.63 9.75 1.51
N LEU A 399 -26.05 9.48 2.69
CA LEU A 399 -26.09 8.16 3.32
C LEU A 399 -27.54 7.74 3.65
N THR A 400 -27.96 6.61 3.09
CA THR A 400 -29.31 6.04 3.23
C THR A 400 -29.35 4.86 4.20
N ALA A 401 -28.34 3.98 4.17
CA ALA A 401 -28.21 2.87 5.10
C ALA A 401 -26.76 2.41 5.28
N SER A 402 -26.48 1.81 6.43
CA SER A 402 -25.21 1.15 6.76
C SER A 402 -25.51 -0.27 7.22
N VAL A 403 -25.02 -1.27 6.49
CA VAL A 403 -25.34 -2.68 6.70
C VAL A 403 -24.08 -3.41 7.17
N VAL A 404 -23.99 -3.63 8.48
CA VAL A 404 -22.91 -4.39 9.09
C VAL A 404 -23.12 -5.89 8.79
N CYS A 405 -22.17 -6.48 8.07
CA CYS A 405 -22.14 -7.89 7.68
C CYS A 405 -20.67 -8.34 7.51
N PRO A 406 -19.90 -8.54 8.59
CA PRO A 406 -18.46 -8.76 8.49
C PRO A 406 -18.08 -10.01 7.70
N GLY A 407 -16.90 -9.98 7.06
CA GLY A 407 -16.37 -11.12 6.32
C GLY A 407 -15.15 -10.86 5.43
N GLY A 408 -14.67 -9.62 5.33
CA GLY A 408 -13.50 -9.29 4.51
C GLY A 408 -13.79 -9.20 3.03
N GLN A 409 -12.94 -8.46 2.32
CA GLN A 409 -13.21 -7.94 0.97
C GLN A 409 -14.50 -7.12 0.99
N GLY A 410 -15.61 -7.67 0.50
CA GLY A 410 -16.89 -6.96 0.50
C GLY A 410 -17.15 -6.14 -0.77
N ASP A 411 -16.40 -6.39 -1.85
CA ASP A 411 -16.69 -5.84 -3.17
C ASP A 411 -18.11 -6.16 -3.62
N VAL A 412 -18.69 -5.24 -4.40
CA VAL A 412 -20.12 -5.20 -4.67
C VAL A 412 -20.45 -5.09 -6.15
N SER A 413 -21.49 -5.80 -6.58
CA SER A 413 -22.19 -5.56 -7.85
C SER A 413 -23.70 -5.44 -7.62
N ILE A 414 -24.36 -4.54 -8.33
CA ILE A 414 -25.82 -4.38 -8.35
C ILE A 414 -26.38 -5.03 -9.63
N PHE A 415 -27.53 -5.69 -9.53
CA PHE A 415 -28.36 -6.05 -10.66
C PHE A 415 -29.85 -5.89 -10.29
N ASP A 416 -30.57 -4.99 -10.98
CA ASP A 416 -31.92 -4.56 -10.59
C ASP A 416 -32.00 -4.27 -9.08
N ASP A 417 -32.88 -4.94 -8.33
CA ASP A 417 -33.02 -4.82 -6.86
C ASP A 417 -32.18 -5.84 -6.08
N LEU A 418 -31.18 -6.48 -6.70
CA LEU A 418 -30.22 -7.36 -6.05
C LEU A 418 -28.85 -6.70 -5.90
N LEU A 419 -28.21 -6.91 -4.75
CA LEU A 419 -26.81 -6.60 -4.48
C LEU A 419 -26.06 -7.91 -4.22
N ILE A 420 -24.98 -8.14 -4.94
CA ILE A 420 -24.03 -9.24 -4.74
C ILE A 420 -22.83 -8.68 -3.98
N MET A 421 -22.31 -9.42 -3.01
CA MET A 421 -21.18 -9.02 -2.17
C MET A 421 -20.18 -10.17 -2.02
N SER A 422 -18.90 -9.89 -2.30
CA SER A 422 -17.77 -10.80 -2.04
C SER A 422 -17.53 -11.01 -0.55
N VAL A 423 -17.11 -12.21 -0.15
CA VAL A 423 -16.68 -12.54 1.23
C VAL A 423 -15.56 -13.58 1.20
N GLU A 424 -14.43 -13.29 1.85
CA GLU A 424 -13.27 -14.18 1.80
C GLU A 424 -12.77 -14.70 3.14
N GLU A 425 -12.73 -13.85 4.18
CA GLU A 425 -12.02 -14.14 5.42
C GLU A 425 -12.72 -15.22 6.25
N THR A 426 -11.92 -16.01 6.96
CA THR A 426 -12.42 -17.10 7.81
C THR A 426 -13.25 -16.64 9.00
N ARG A 427 -13.25 -15.33 9.35
CA ARG A 427 -14.13 -14.74 10.36
C ARG A 427 -15.57 -14.52 9.90
N GLY A 428 -15.84 -14.58 8.59
CA GLY A 428 -17.19 -14.36 8.04
C GLY A 428 -18.19 -15.41 8.55
N ARG A 429 -19.40 -14.96 8.91
CA ARG A 429 -20.52 -15.82 9.34
C ARG A 429 -21.66 -15.84 8.33
N VAL A 430 -22.40 -16.96 8.27
CA VAL A 430 -23.60 -17.15 7.43
C VAL A 430 -24.74 -16.20 7.84
N ASP A 431 -24.83 -15.89 9.14
CA ASP A 431 -25.85 -15.04 9.77
C ASP A 431 -25.41 -13.58 9.99
N CYS A 432 -24.19 -13.21 9.56
CA CYS A 432 -23.54 -11.92 9.83
C CYS A 432 -23.35 -11.57 11.33
N GLY A 433 -23.25 -12.57 12.22
CA GLY A 433 -22.84 -12.35 13.61
C GLY A 433 -21.47 -11.65 13.75
N LEU A 434 -21.28 -10.92 14.85
CA LEU A 434 -20.08 -10.11 15.11
C LEU A 434 -19.03 -10.86 15.95
N GLU A 435 -19.41 -12.00 16.53
CA GLU A 435 -18.56 -12.88 17.32
C GLU A 435 -17.50 -13.64 16.50
N GLY A 436 -17.63 -13.64 15.16
CA GLY A 436 -16.75 -14.37 14.25
C GLY A 436 -16.86 -15.89 14.36
N VAL A 437 -15.80 -16.58 13.92
CA VAL A 437 -15.69 -18.04 13.99
C VAL A 437 -14.26 -18.42 14.40
N THR A 438 -14.11 -19.01 15.59
CA THR A 438 -12.82 -19.40 16.17
C THR A 438 -12.44 -20.86 15.97
N ASP A 439 -13.42 -21.71 15.62
CA ASP A 439 -13.18 -23.13 15.35
C ASP A 439 -12.50 -23.32 14.00
N GLU A 440 -11.76 -24.43 13.83
CA GLU A 440 -11.05 -24.79 12.61
C GLU A 440 -12.01 -25.20 11.48
N ILE A 441 -13.07 -25.93 11.82
CA ILE A 441 -14.18 -26.33 10.93
C ILE A 441 -15.49 -25.85 11.58
N SER A 442 -16.35 -25.13 10.85
CA SER A 442 -17.63 -24.66 11.41
C SER A 442 -18.76 -24.49 10.38
N GLU A 443 -19.95 -25.00 10.73
CA GLU A 443 -21.20 -24.77 9.96
C GLU A 443 -21.63 -23.29 9.93
N ASP A 444 -21.19 -22.49 10.90
CA ASP A 444 -21.48 -21.04 10.98
C ASP A 444 -20.64 -20.19 10.01
N ARG A 445 -19.53 -20.72 9.48
CA ARG A 445 -18.56 -19.95 8.67
C ARG A 445 -19.08 -19.68 7.26
N PHE A 446 -18.85 -18.47 6.75
CA PHE A 446 -19.17 -18.08 5.37
C PHE A 446 -17.97 -17.50 4.62
N ARG A 447 -17.70 -18.04 3.43
CA ARG A 447 -16.77 -17.50 2.41
C ARG A 447 -17.36 -17.80 1.01
N GLY A 448 -17.46 -16.81 0.15
CA GLY A 448 -18.14 -16.87 -1.15
C GLY A 448 -19.05 -15.65 -1.38
N LEU A 449 -20.09 -15.78 -2.20
CA LEU A 449 -20.99 -14.66 -2.55
C LEU A 449 -22.20 -14.58 -1.61
N ARG A 450 -22.41 -13.42 -0.96
CA ARG A 450 -23.71 -13.07 -0.37
C ARG A 450 -24.58 -12.34 -1.40
N ILE A 451 -25.90 -12.53 -1.31
CA ILE A 451 -26.87 -11.86 -2.19
C ILE A 451 -27.97 -11.22 -1.34
N PHE A 452 -28.14 -9.91 -1.48
CA PHE A 452 -29.12 -9.09 -0.76
C PHE A 452 -30.20 -8.53 -1.70
N ASP A 453 -31.42 -8.47 -1.21
CA ASP A 453 -32.54 -7.71 -1.75
C ASP A 453 -32.42 -6.27 -1.23
N ILE A 454 -32.30 -5.30 -2.15
CA ILE A 454 -32.15 -3.87 -1.89
C ILE A 454 -33.36 -3.04 -2.38
N SER A 455 -34.50 -3.68 -2.65
CA SER A 455 -35.74 -2.99 -3.06
C SER A 455 -36.28 -2.00 -2.00
N ASP A 456 -35.93 -2.22 -0.71
CA ASP A 456 -35.99 -1.24 0.37
C ASP A 456 -34.55 -0.84 0.74
N LEU A 457 -34.02 0.22 0.11
CA LEU A 457 -32.65 0.73 0.34
C LEU A 457 -32.36 1.06 1.80
N THR A 458 -33.39 1.31 2.62
CA THR A 458 -33.23 1.60 4.06
C THR A 458 -33.08 0.32 4.90
N ARG A 459 -33.46 -0.84 4.34
CA ARG A 459 -33.47 -2.15 5.01
C ARG A 459 -33.08 -3.30 4.06
N PRO A 460 -31.86 -3.31 3.48
CA PRO A 460 -31.34 -4.43 2.72
C PRO A 460 -31.44 -5.76 3.49
N LYS A 461 -31.66 -6.85 2.76
CA LYS A 461 -31.95 -8.16 3.36
C LYS A 461 -31.26 -9.28 2.59
N GLN A 462 -30.42 -10.08 3.26
CA GLN A 462 -29.83 -11.28 2.65
C GLN A 462 -30.94 -12.25 2.20
N VAL A 463 -30.91 -12.64 0.93
CA VAL A 463 -31.89 -13.52 0.25
C VAL A 463 -31.25 -14.71 -0.44
N GLY A 464 -29.94 -14.69 -0.66
CA GLY A 464 -29.16 -15.80 -1.19
C GLY A 464 -27.73 -15.79 -0.65
N ALA A 465 -27.06 -16.93 -0.75
CA ALA A 465 -25.64 -17.07 -0.43
C ALA A 465 -25.08 -18.29 -1.17
N VAL A 466 -23.83 -18.22 -1.62
CA VAL A 466 -23.10 -19.33 -2.27
C VAL A 466 -21.76 -19.50 -1.56
N GLN A 467 -21.57 -20.63 -0.89
CA GLN A 467 -20.29 -21.02 -0.30
C GLN A 467 -19.35 -21.54 -1.39
N THR A 468 -18.09 -21.12 -1.38
CA THR A 468 -17.06 -21.58 -2.33
C THR A 468 -15.83 -22.13 -1.59
N CYS A 469 -15.01 -22.93 -2.29
CA CYS A 469 -13.83 -23.58 -1.69
C CYS A 469 -12.69 -22.62 -1.35
N ARG A 470 -12.55 -21.51 -2.09
CA ARG A 470 -11.52 -20.47 -1.86
C ARG A 470 -12.08 -19.15 -1.34
N GLY A 471 -13.40 -19.03 -1.17
CA GLY A 471 -14.07 -17.77 -0.86
C GLY A 471 -14.39 -16.96 -2.13
N SER A 472 -14.74 -15.70 -1.93
CA SER A 472 -14.89 -14.71 -2.99
C SER A 472 -14.01 -13.52 -2.64
N HIS A 473 -13.00 -13.28 -3.48
CA HIS A 473 -12.19 -12.08 -3.46
C HIS A 473 -12.94 -10.99 -4.25
N THR A 474 -12.92 -11.10 -5.59
CA THR A 474 -13.80 -10.34 -6.48
C THR A 474 -14.85 -11.23 -7.14
N HIS A 475 -15.82 -10.59 -7.81
CA HIS A 475 -16.80 -11.27 -8.64
C HIS A 475 -17.25 -10.38 -9.79
N SER A 476 -17.69 -10.97 -10.89
CA SER A 476 -17.99 -10.22 -12.12
C SER A 476 -19.30 -10.70 -12.75
N VAL A 477 -20.27 -9.80 -12.93
CA VAL A 477 -21.58 -10.12 -13.51
C VAL A 477 -21.45 -10.27 -15.02
N VAL A 478 -21.32 -11.51 -15.50
CA VAL A 478 -20.98 -11.84 -16.88
C VAL A 478 -22.15 -11.60 -17.83
N SER A 479 -23.34 -12.06 -17.45
CA SER A 479 -24.53 -11.98 -18.32
C SER A 479 -25.84 -12.20 -17.56
N GLY A 480 -26.94 -11.80 -18.18
CA GLY A 480 -28.30 -12.15 -17.78
C GLY A 480 -29.17 -10.93 -17.43
N PRO A 481 -30.42 -11.17 -16.96
CA PRO A 481 -31.05 -12.48 -16.84
C PRO A 481 -31.24 -13.15 -18.21
N ASP A 482 -30.93 -14.44 -18.28
CA ASP A 482 -31.24 -15.25 -19.47
C ASP A 482 -32.76 -15.51 -19.61
N ALA A 483 -33.16 -16.26 -20.63
CA ALA A 483 -34.56 -16.55 -20.91
C ALA A 483 -35.29 -17.34 -19.80
N ASP A 484 -34.55 -17.95 -18.87
CA ASP A 484 -35.08 -18.65 -17.67
C ASP A 484 -34.95 -17.78 -16.39
N GLY A 485 -34.60 -16.50 -16.51
CA GLY A 485 -34.56 -15.53 -15.42
C GLY A 485 -33.29 -15.54 -14.57
N LYS A 486 -32.14 -15.94 -15.15
CA LYS A 486 -30.90 -16.18 -14.38
C LYS A 486 -29.72 -15.32 -14.79
N LEU A 487 -29.00 -14.78 -13.81
CA LEU A 487 -27.68 -14.17 -13.99
C LEU A 487 -26.60 -15.25 -13.97
N ILE A 488 -25.50 -14.99 -14.68
CA ILE A 488 -24.24 -15.72 -14.58
C ILE A 488 -23.16 -14.79 -14.05
N VAL A 489 -22.44 -15.25 -13.03
CA VAL A 489 -21.39 -14.52 -12.32
C VAL A 489 -20.13 -15.38 -12.30
N TYR A 490 -18.98 -14.79 -12.61
CA TYR A 490 -17.68 -15.41 -12.32
C TYR A 490 -17.23 -15.02 -10.93
N ASN A 491 -16.68 -15.96 -10.17
CA ASN A 491 -16.15 -15.76 -8.83
C ASN A 491 -14.65 -16.09 -8.81
N SER A 492 -13.86 -15.08 -8.46
CA SER A 492 -12.44 -15.21 -8.10
C SER A 492 -12.33 -15.47 -6.61
N GLY A 493 -11.53 -16.44 -6.19
CA GLY A 493 -11.24 -16.69 -4.77
C GLY A 493 -9.78 -17.06 -4.62
N ILE A 494 -9.00 -16.24 -3.89
CA ILE A 494 -7.54 -16.37 -3.82
C ILE A 494 -7.09 -17.05 -2.52
N SER A 495 -7.90 -16.96 -1.46
CA SER A 495 -7.60 -17.62 -0.19
C SER A 495 -7.56 -19.14 -0.27
N ARG A 496 -6.95 -19.74 0.77
CA ARG A 496 -6.70 -21.20 0.86
C ARG A 496 -7.97 -22.03 0.69
N VAL A 497 -7.80 -23.18 0.05
CA VAL A 497 -8.82 -24.22 -0.07
C VAL A 497 -9.24 -24.68 1.34
N ARG A 498 -10.54 -24.95 1.54
CA ARG A 498 -11.08 -25.51 2.78
C ARG A 498 -10.85 -27.01 2.88
N ASP A 499 -10.79 -27.52 4.10
CA ASP A 499 -10.92 -28.94 4.42
C ASP A 499 -12.24 -29.53 3.89
N GLU A 500 -12.21 -30.79 3.44
CA GLU A 500 -13.39 -31.50 2.91
C GLU A 500 -14.45 -31.71 4.02
N GLU A 501 -14.02 -31.73 5.29
CA GLU A 501 -14.89 -31.73 6.47
C GLU A 501 -15.65 -30.40 6.71
N GLU A 502 -15.15 -29.25 6.25
CA GLU A 502 -15.90 -27.98 6.31
C GLU A 502 -16.80 -27.79 5.08
N LEU A 503 -16.28 -28.08 3.88
CA LEU A 503 -17.05 -27.97 2.64
C LEU A 503 -16.76 -29.16 1.71
N PRO A 504 -17.64 -30.18 1.68
CA PRO A 504 -17.43 -31.39 0.89
C PRO A 504 -17.27 -31.11 -0.60
N GLY A 505 -16.19 -31.65 -1.19
CA GLY A 505 -15.81 -31.43 -2.59
C GLY A 505 -14.68 -30.42 -2.79
N CYS A 506 -14.17 -29.78 -1.73
CA CYS A 506 -12.94 -29.01 -1.78
C CYS A 506 -11.71 -29.92 -1.64
N PHE A 507 -10.75 -29.78 -2.56
CA PHE A 507 -9.52 -30.59 -2.60
C PHE A 507 -8.30 -29.69 -2.82
N ASP A 508 -7.30 -29.79 -1.94
CA ASP A 508 -6.06 -29.01 -1.94
C ASP A 508 -4.86 -29.78 -2.53
N GLU A 509 -5.13 -30.85 -3.31
CA GLU A 509 -4.06 -31.68 -3.87
C GLU A 509 -3.43 -31.11 -5.16
N SER A 510 -2.24 -31.65 -5.46
CA SER A 510 -1.27 -31.13 -6.45
C SER A 510 -1.83 -30.99 -7.88
N PRO A 511 -1.15 -30.23 -8.78
CA PRO A 511 -1.63 -29.90 -10.14
C PRO A 511 -1.84 -31.06 -11.15
N GLY A 512 -1.93 -32.31 -10.69
CA GLY A 512 -2.30 -33.50 -11.45
C GLY A 512 -3.54 -34.22 -10.92
N ASP A 513 -4.31 -33.62 -9.99
CA ASP A 513 -5.65 -34.09 -9.62
C ASP A 513 -6.71 -33.18 -10.26
N ASP A 514 -7.52 -33.73 -11.17
CA ASP A 514 -8.60 -33.05 -11.88
C ASP A 514 -9.77 -32.58 -10.97
N ARG A 515 -9.67 -32.79 -9.65
CA ARG A 515 -10.61 -32.31 -8.62
C ARG A 515 -10.13 -31.09 -7.84
N THR A 516 -8.87 -30.67 -8.00
CA THR A 516 -8.30 -29.54 -7.22
C THR A 516 -9.11 -28.26 -7.41
N ALA A 517 -9.27 -27.47 -6.34
CA ALA A 517 -9.95 -26.17 -6.36
C ALA A 517 -9.06 -25.01 -6.86
N LEU A 518 -7.78 -25.29 -7.09
CA LEU A 518 -6.82 -24.40 -7.76
C LEU A 518 -7.00 -24.48 -9.30
N PHE A 519 -6.43 -23.54 -10.04
CA PHE A 519 -6.43 -23.52 -11.51
C PHE A 519 -7.84 -23.49 -12.14
N ARG A 520 -8.79 -22.78 -11.49
CA ARG A 520 -10.20 -22.67 -11.89
C ARG A 520 -10.77 -21.28 -11.63
N ILE A 521 -11.87 -20.97 -12.31
CA ILE A 521 -12.80 -19.88 -11.99
C ILE A 521 -14.13 -20.55 -11.62
N ASP A 522 -14.82 -20.10 -10.57
CA ASP A 522 -16.16 -20.62 -10.25
C ASP A 522 -17.24 -19.88 -11.07
N VAL A 523 -18.05 -20.62 -11.82
CA VAL A 523 -19.19 -20.08 -12.59
C VAL A 523 -20.46 -20.28 -11.77
N ILE A 524 -21.07 -19.19 -11.33
CA ILE A 524 -22.23 -19.17 -10.44
C ILE A 524 -23.50 -18.73 -11.19
N GLU A 525 -24.58 -19.50 -11.02
CA GLU A 525 -25.92 -19.21 -11.54
C GLU A 525 -26.79 -18.61 -10.44
N ILE A 526 -27.32 -17.40 -10.63
CA ILE A 526 -28.21 -16.70 -9.69
C ILE A 526 -29.60 -16.52 -10.32
N PRO A 527 -30.64 -17.26 -9.89
CA PRO A 527 -32.01 -17.04 -10.35
C PRO A 527 -32.60 -15.79 -9.69
N VAL A 528 -32.97 -14.77 -10.48
CA VAL A 528 -33.41 -13.46 -9.96
C VAL A 528 -34.68 -13.57 -9.12
N ASP A 529 -35.66 -14.36 -9.57
CA ASP A 529 -36.90 -14.64 -8.82
C ASP A 529 -36.71 -15.50 -7.55
N ASN A 530 -35.54 -16.13 -7.37
CA ASN A 530 -35.23 -16.99 -6.22
C ASN A 530 -33.73 -17.07 -5.92
N PRO A 531 -33.09 -16.01 -5.37
CA PRO A 531 -31.65 -15.99 -5.11
C PRO A 531 -31.18 -17.01 -4.06
N ALA A 532 -32.11 -17.59 -3.28
CA ALA A 532 -31.84 -18.70 -2.36
C ALA A 532 -31.52 -20.04 -3.07
N ALA A 533 -31.72 -20.13 -4.39
CA ALA A 533 -31.35 -21.29 -5.21
C ALA A 533 -30.06 -21.07 -6.02
N SER A 534 -29.32 -19.99 -5.74
CA SER A 534 -28.02 -19.71 -6.36
C SER A 534 -26.97 -20.77 -6.02
N ARG A 535 -26.08 -21.06 -6.98
CA ARG A 535 -25.10 -22.15 -6.87
C ARG A 535 -24.00 -22.04 -7.92
N ILE A 536 -22.84 -22.63 -7.63
CA ILE A 536 -21.85 -22.97 -8.66
C ILE A 536 -22.52 -23.97 -9.63
N ILE A 537 -22.32 -23.77 -10.93
CA ILE A 537 -22.81 -24.65 -12.00
C ILE A 537 -21.68 -25.35 -12.78
N ASP A 538 -20.50 -24.74 -12.85
CA ASP A 538 -19.26 -25.31 -13.35
C ASP A 538 -18.06 -24.57 -12.72
N SER A 539 -16.87 -25.18 -12.78
CA SER A 539 -15.61 -24.57 -12.34
C SER A 539 -14.51 -24.84 -13.39
N PRO A 540 -14.57 -24.20 -14.58
CA PRO A 540 -13.72 -24.49 -15.73
C PRO A 540 -12.21 -24.27 -15.48
N THR A 541 -11.42 -25.17 -16.07
CA THR A 541 -9.95 -25.24 -15.93
C THR A 541 -9.22 -24.29 -16.89
N VAL A 542 -9.54 -23.00 -16.88
CA VAL A 542 -9.09 -22.05 -17.92
C VAL A 542 -7.56 -21.86 -18.00
N PHE A 543 -6.85 -22.21 -16.92
CA PHE A 543 -5.39 -22.15 -16.78
C PHE A 543 -4.67 -23.36 -17.39
N ALA A 544 -5.40 -24.41 -17.76
CA ALA A 544 -4.84 -25.64 -18.28
C ALA A 544 -4.10 -25.44 -19.61
N ASP A 545 -3.09 -26.27 -19.85
CA ASP A 545 -2.39 -26.35 -21.13
C ASP A 545 -3.27 -27.08 -22.15
N PRO A 546 -3.59 -26.48 -23.31
CA PRO A 546 -4.57 -27.04 -24.26
C PRO A 546 -4.05 -28.22 -25.09
N GLU A 547 -2.74 -28.49 -25.11
CA GLU A 547 -2.17 -29.64 -25.83
C GLU A 547 -2.05 -30.89 -24.94
N THR A 548 -1.80 -30.70 -23.65
CA THR A 548 -1.48 -31.76 -22.69
C THR A 548 -2.56 -31.99 -21.63
N GLY A 549 -3.44 -31.01 -21.40
CA GLY A 549 -4.46 -31.04 -20.34
C GLY A 549 -3.94 -30.78 -18.92
N ALA A 550 -2.66 -30.42 -18.74
CA ALA A 550 -2.10 -30.16 -17.43
C ALA A 550 -2.66 -28.85 -16.83
N LEU A 551 -3.25 -28.90 -15.63
CA LEU A 551 -3.93 -27.76 -14.99
C LEU A 551 -2.99 -26.56 -14.75
N ALA A 552 -1.77 -26.83 -14.26
CA ALA A 552 -0.68 -25.86 -14.21
C ALA A 552 0.02 -25.70 -15.58
N GLY A 553 -0.77 -25.26 -16.56
CA GLY A 553 -0.34 -25.00 -17.94
C GLY A 553 0.15 -23.58 -18.21
N LEU A 554 -0.03 -22.68 -17.24
CA LEU A 554 0.45 -21.30 -17.25
C LEU A 554 1.69 -21.14 -16.35
N TRP A 555 2.06 -19.90 -16.00
CA TRP A 555 3.29 -19.62 -15.26
C TRP A 555 3.33 -20.30 -13.88
N ARG A 556 4.52 -20.75 -13.48
CA ARG A 556 4.72 -21.65 -12.33
C ARG A 556 5.23 -20.97 -11.06
N GLY A 557 5.46 -19.66 -11.13
CA GLY A 557 6.06 -18.86 -10.07
C GLY A 557 7.59 -18.88 -10.08
N GLY A 558 8.19 -17.81 -9.55
CA GLY A 558 9.63 -17.66 -9.34
C GLY A 558 10.29 -16.56 -10.17
N ASP A 559 11.62 -16.57 -10.14
CA ASP A 559 12.51 -15.61 -10.81
C ASP A 559 12.41 -15.64 -12.36
N HIS A 560 12.35 -14.45 -12.97
CA HIS A 560 12.42 -14.26 -14.43
C HIS A 560 13.84 -13.94 -14.96
N GLY A 561 14.80 -13.67 -14.07
CA GLY A 561 16.21 -13.39 -14.36
C GLY A 561 16.76 -12.14 -13.64
N GLU A 562 18.05 -11.87 -13.84
CA GLU A 562 18.72 -10.65 -13.36
C GLU A 562 17.93 -9.38 -13.78
N ASP A 563 17.78 -8.43 -12.85
CA ASP A 563 16.98 -7.19 -12.97
C ASP A 563 15.45 -7.37 -13.17
N THR A 564 14.88 -8.52 -12.79
CA THR A 564 13.42 -8.79 -12.87
C THR A 564 12.75 -9.03 -11.51
N GLN A 565 11.42 -9.09 -11.50
CA GLN A 565 10.62 -9.44 -10.31
C GLN A 565 10.41 -10.95 -10.18
N GLU A 566 10.36 -11.47 -8.94
CA GLU A 566 9.78 -12.79 -8.68
C GLU A 566 8.24 -12.71 -8.80
N THR A 567 7.68 -13.50 -9.71
CA THR A 567 6.24 -13.54 -9.97
C THR A 567 5.55 -14.70 -9.26
N SER A 568 4.28 -14.50 -8.91
CA SER A 568 3.44 -15.56 -8.34
C SER A 568 3.10 -16.67 -9.35
N ARG A 569 2.83 -17.88 -8.87
CA ARG A 569 2.27 -18.97 -9.69
C ARG A 569 0.88 -18.60 -10.19
N THR A 570 0.50 -19.02 -11.38
CA THR A 570 -0.83 -18.74 -11.95
C THR A 570 -1.83 -19.86 -11.63
N ASP A 571 -2.51 -19.77 -10.47
CA ASP A 571 -3.58 -20.69 -10.06
C ASP A 571 -4.94 -20.04 -9.72
N GLU A 572 -5.01 -18.71 -9.77
CA GLU A 572 -6.23 -17.92 -9.61
C GLU A 572 -6.21 -16.70 -10.52
N CYS A 573 -7.41 -16.21 -10.85
CA CYS A 573 -7.59 -14.82 -11.24
C CYS A 573 -7.92 -13.99 -10.00
N HIS A 574 -7.39 -12.76 -9.94
CA HIS A 574 -7.78 -11.78 -8.95
C HIS A 574 -9.05 -11.08 -9.46
N ASP A 575 -8.94 -10.32 -10.55
CA ASP A 575 -10.06 -9.72 -11.27
C ASP A 575 -10.32 -10.39 -12.62
N ILE A 576 -11.58 -10.39 -13.07
CA ILE A 576 -11.99 -10.84 -14.41
C ILE A 576 -12.93 -9.81 -15.04
N THR A 577 -12.38 -8.77 -15.66
CA THR A 577 -13.19 -7.74 -16.30
C THR A 577 -13.88 -8.26 -17.55
N VAL A 578 -15.21 -8.17 -17.59
CA VAL A 578 -16.05 -8.67 -18.69
C VAL A 578 -16.47 -7.54 -19.64
N PHE A 579 -16.54 -7.83 -20.94
CA PHE A 579 -17.07 -6.96 -21.98
C PHE A 579 -18.16 -7.72 -22.77
N PRO A 580 -19.38 -7.90 -22.20
CA PRO A 580 -20.32 -8.92 -22.68
C PRO A 580 -20.83 -8.71 -24.11
N SER A 581 -20.87 -7.47 -24.62
CA SER A 581 -21.32 -7.19 -25.99
C SER A 581 -20.29 -7.53 -27.07
N LEU A 582 -19.04 -7.82 -26.70
CA LEU A 582 -17.97 -8.27 -27.58
C LEU A 582 -17.63 -9.75 -27.38
N ASN A 583 -18.31 -10.43 -26.45
CA ASN A 583 -18.01 -11.78 -25.98
C ASN A 583 -16.57 -11.94 -25.46
N LEU A 584 -15.97 -10.88 -24.88
CA LEU A 584 -14.61 -10.92 -24.32
C LEU A 584 -14.62 -10.77 -22.80
N ALA A 585 -13.61 -11.34 -22.14
CA ALA A 585 -13.21 -10.96 -20.79
C ALA A 585 -11.69 -10.95 -20.66
N ALA A 586 -11.15 -10.12 -19.75
CA ALA A 586 -9.73 -10.05 -19.43
C ALA A 586 -9.53 -10.40 -17.95
N GLY A 587 -8.82 -11.50 -17.69
CA GLY A 587 -8.40 -11.88 -16.34
C GLY A 587 -7.04 -11.31 -16.00
N ALA A 588 -6.95 -10.57 -14.91
CA ALA A 588 -5.68 -10.32 -14.24
C ALA A 588 -5.49 -11.44 -13.22
N CYS A 589 -4.50 -12.30 -13.44
CA CYS A 589 -4.44 -13.57 -12.74
C CYS A 589 -3.03 -13.87 -12.24
N SER A 590 -2.79 -13.75 -10.93
CA SER A 590 -1.57 -14.12 -10.19
C SER A 590 -0.21 -14.03 -10.93
N GLY A 591 0.12 -14.89 -11.92
CA GLY A 591 1.32 -14.80 -12.78
C GLY A 591 1.12 -14.49 -14.28
N ASN A 592 -0.10 -14.26 -14.77
CA ASN A 592 -0.44 -13.99 -16.17
C ASN A 592 -1.64 -13.04 -16.36
N GLY A 593 -1.55 -12.15 -17.35
CA GLY A 593 -2.72 -11.52 -17.97
C GLY A 593 -3.35 -12.45 -19.01
N ILE A 594 -4.66 -12.65 -18.96
CA ILE A 594 -5.37 -13.66 -19.78
C ILE A 594 -6.53 -13.02 -20.54
N LEU A 595 -6.71 -13.38 -21.81
CA LEU A 595 -7.87 -13.00 -22.63
C LEU A 595 -8.78 -14.22 -22.85
N PHE A 596 -10.07 -14.07 -22.55
CA PHE A 596 -11.09 -15.12 -22.64
C PHE A 596 -12.17 -14.80 -23.69
N ASP A 597 -12.69 -15.86 -24.32
CA ASP A 597 -13.96 -15.86 -25.05
C ASP A 597 -15.07 -16.24 -24.05
N ILE A 598 -16.11 -15.42 -23.98
CA ILE A 598 -17.30 -15.62 -23.14
C ILE A 598 -18.59 -15.74 -23.98
N THR A 599 -18.47 -16.17 -25.25
CA THR A 599 -19.60 -16.44 -26.15
C THR A 599 -20.59 -17.46 -25.58
N ASP A 600 -20.10 -18.46 -24.83
CA ASP A 600 -20.89 -19.13 -23.81
C ASP A 600 -20.42 -18.66 -22.43
N PRO A 601 -21.16 -17.78 -21.74
CA PRO A 601 -20.77 -17.28 -20.42
C PRO A 601 -20.84 -18.35 -19.33
N ARG A 602 -21.32 -19.57 -19.63
CA ARG A 602 -21.27 -20.71 -18.72
C ARG A 602 -20.00 -21.55 -18.88
N ALA A 603 -19.22 -21.35 -19.95
CA ALA A 603 -18.01 -22.12 -20.28
C ALA A 603 -16.95 -21.22 -20.96
N PRO A 604 -16.31 -20.27 -20.24
CA PRO A 604 -15.26 -19.43 -20.77
C PRO A 604 -14.07 -20.23 -21.33
N GLU A 605 -13.60 -19.86 -22.53
CA GLU A 605 -12.41 -20.44 -23.18
C GLU A 605 -11.26 -19.42 -23.25
N ARG A 606 -10.01 -19.88 -23.12
CA ARG A 606 -8.82 -19.01 -23.13
C ARG A 606 -8.32 -18.76 -24.57
N ILE A 607 -8.40 -17.51 -25.03
CA ILE A 607 -7.93 -17.06 -26.36
C ILE A 607 -6.41 -16.83 -26.35
N ASP A 608 -5.91 -16.18 -25.30
CA ASP A 608 -4.50 -15.79 -25.18
C ASP A 608 -4.06 -15.63 -23.72
N ALA A 609 -2.76 -15.66 -23.47
CA ALA A 609 -2.19 -15.30 -22.17
C ALA A 609 -0.78 -14.73 -22.34
N VAL A 610 -0.43 -13.75 -21.50
CA VAL A 610 0.87 -13.06 -21.45
C VAL A 610 1.44 -13.11 -20.04
N SER A 611 2.76 -13.08 -19.93
CA SER A 611 3.51 -12.88 -18.69
C SER A 611 4.45 -11.70 -18.88
N ASP A 612 4.71 -10.95 -17.82
CA ASP A 612 5.58 -9.79 -17.80
C ASP A 612 6.53 -9.92 -16.62
N SER A 613 7.83 -9.77 -16.88
CA SER A 613 8.89 -9.87 -15.87
C SER A 613 9.05 -8.59 -15.04
N GLY A 614 8.34 -7.52 -15.42
CA GLY A 614 8.18 -6.30 -14.62
C GLY A 614 7.02 -6.37 -13.62
N PHE A 615 6.18 -7.41 -13.66
CA PHE A 615 5.07 -7.60 -12.71
C PHE A 615 5.51 -8.51 -11.55
N ALA A 616 4.86 -8.40 -10.39
CA ALA A 616 4.94 -9.37 -9.30
C ALA A 616 3.61 -10.15 -9.13
N TYR A 617 2.48 -9.45 -9.24
CA TYR A 617 1.15 -10.02 -9.08
C TYR A 617 0.12 -9.28 -9.96
N TRP A 618 -0.45 -10.00 -10.92
CA TRP A 618 -1.46 -9.43 -11.84
C TRP A 618 -2.78 -9.21 -11.11
N HIS A 619 -3.12 -7.93 -10.91
CA HIS A 619 -4.19 -7.51 -10.00
C HIS A 619 -5.51 -7.23 -10.71
N SER A 620 -5.60 -6.18 -11.52
CA SER A 620 -6.82 -5.85 -12.25
C SER A 620 -6.63 -5.55 -13.73
N ALA A 621 -7.72 -5.60 -14.48
CA ALA A 621 -7.75 -5.44 -15.94
C ALA A 621 -8.85 -4.46 -16.33
N THR A 622 -8.60 -3.59 -17.32
CA THR A 622 -9.61 -2.67 -17.87
C THR A 622 -9.47 -2.57 -19.39
N PHE A 623 -10.55 -2.84 -20.11
CA PHE A 623 -10.63 -2.55 -21.54
C PHE A 623 -10.84 -1.06 -21.79
N ASN A 624 -10.40 -0.57 -22.95
CA ASN A 624 -10.86 0.72 -23.46
C ASN A 624 -12.31 0.63 -24.00
N ASN A 625 -12.91 1.78 -24.32
CA ASN A 625 -14.32 1.86 -24.75
C ASN A 625 -14.66 0.95 -25.95
N ASP A 626 -13.72 0.78 -26.87
CA ASP A 626 -13.92 0.00 -28.10
C ASP A 626 -13.58 -1.50 -27.91
N GLY A 627 -13.11 -1.91 -26.74
CA GLY A 627 -12.69 -3.28 -26.43
C GLY A 627 -11.54 -3.79 -27.30
N ASN A 628 -10.70 -2.88 -27.80
CA ASN A 628 -9.57 -3.17 -28.69
C ASN A 628 -8.19 -2.93 -28.04
N LYS A 629 -8.18 -2.48 -26.78
CA LYS A 629 -7.03 -2.43 -25.87
C LYS A 629 -7.44 -2.98 -24.51
N VAL A 630 -6.46 -3.46 -23.75
CA VAL A 630 -6.58 -3.74 -22.32
C VAL A 630 -5.36 -3.19 -21.58
N LEU A 631 -5.61 -2.56 -20.44
CA LEU A 631 -4.62 -2.17 -19.43
C LEU A 631 -4.71 -3.20 -18.29
N PHE A 632 -3.57 -3.74 -17.86
CA PHE A 632 -3.45 -4.58 -16.68
C PHE A 632 -2.62 -3.89 -15.60
N THR A 633 -2.94 -4.10 -14.32
CA THR A 633 -2.24 -3.50 -13.16
C THR A 633 -1.41 -4.56 -12.40
N ASP A 634 -0.34 -4.11 -11.74
CA ASP A 634 0.56 -4.93 -10.91
C ASP A 634 0.45 -4.53 -9.43
N GLU A 635 -0.01 -5.42 -8.55
CA GLU A 635 -0.04 -5.17 -7.10
C GLU A 635 1.33 -5.47 -6.46
N TRP A 636 2.38 -4.78 -6.92
CA TRP A 636 3.72 -4.97 -6.38
C TRP A 636 3.76 -4.67 -4.87
N GLY A 637 4.28 -5.63 -4.11
CA GLY A 637 4.37 -5.55 -2.65
C GLY A 637 3.11 -5.99 -1.90
N GLY A 638 2.07 -6.48 -2.59
CA GLY A 638 0.85 -7.01 -1.97
C GLY A 638 0.11 -5.94 -1.17
N GLY A 639 -0.10 -4.78 -1.80
CA GLY A 639 -0.90 -3.65 -1.30
C GLY A 639 -0.33 -2.86 -0.12
N THR A 640 0.53 -3.46 0.68
CA THR A 640 0.87 -2.98 2.02
C THR A 640 2.24 -2.33 2.12
N ARG A 641 3.02 -2.30 1.03
CA ARG A 641 4.42 -1.82 1.02
C ARG A 641 4.56 -0.47 0.31
N PRO A 642 5.55 0.36 0.69
CA PRO A 642 5.88 1.58 -0.05
C PRO A 642 6.59 1.17 -1.35
N ARG A 643 5.89 1.25 -2.48
CA ARG A 643 6.37 0.75 -3.79
C ARG A 643 6.34 1.79 -4.91
N CYS A 644 6.25 3.06 -4.54
CA CYS A 644 6.39 4.23 -5.43
C CYS A 644 7.60 5.07 -5.04
N ARG A 645 8.67 4.45 -4.54
CA ARG A 645 9.80 5.16 -3.92
C ARG A 645 10.68 5.78 -4.99
N THR A 646 11.42 6.81 -4.61
CA THR A 646 12.25 7.64 -5.52
C THR A 646 13.28 6.91 -6.41
N TYR A 647 13.59 5.66 -6.10
CA TYR A 647 14.52 4.77 -6.83
C TYR A 647 13.86 3.48 -7.34
N ASP A 648 12.61 3.20 -6.97
CA ASP A 648 11.91 2.02 -7.47
C ASP A 648 11.76 2.13 -9.00
N PRO A 649 11.98 1.04 -9.78
CA PRO A 649 11.83 1.09 -11.23
C PRO A 649 10.42 1.52 -11.65
N LEU A 650 10.32 2.45 -12.61
CA LEU A 650 9.04 2.85 -13.22
C LEU A 650 8.37 1.74 -14.06
N THR A 651 9.00 0.58 -14.15
CA THR A 651 8.51 -0.65 -14.80
C THR A 651 8.13 -1.76 -13.81
N TRP A 652 8.20 -1.51 -12.50
CA TRP A 652 7.78 -2.42 -11.43
C TRP A 652 6.62 -1.80 -10.66
N GLY A 653 5.54 -2.53 -10.34
CA GLY A 653 4.32 -1.92 -9.80
C GLY A 653 3.74 -0.90 -10.79
N ALA A 654 3.73 -1.26 -12.06
CA ALA A 654 3.38 -0.41 -13.19
C ALA A 654 2.28 -1.08 -14.03
N ASP A 655 1.39 -0.30 -14.61
CA ASP A 655 0.41 -0.79 -15.57
C ASP A 655 1.11 -1.28 -16.84
N ALA A 656 0.61 -2.36 -17.45
CA ALA A 656 1.03 -2.82 -18.77
C ALA A 656 -0.11 -2.68 -19.78
N ILE A 657 0.14 -1.97 -20.88
CA ILE A 657 -0.86 -1.64 -21.90
C ILE A 657 -0.67 -2.54 -23.13
N TYR A 658 -1.74 -3.22 -23.53
CA TYR A 658 -1.79 -4.13 -24.67
C TYR A 658 -2.86 -3.72 -25.69
N ASP A 659 -2.51 -3.72 -26.97
CA ASP A 659 -3.51 -3.73 -28.05
C ASP A 659 -4.02 -5.17 -28.26
N ILE A 660 -5.30 -5.33 -28.59
CA ILE A 660 -5.90 -6.62 -28.94
C ILE A 660 -5.95 -6.74 -30.46
N VAL A 661 -5.03 -7.51 -31.05
CA VAL A 661 -4.88 -7.65 -32.51
C VAL A 661 -5.10 -9.10 -32.91
N ASP A 662 -6.10 -9.36 -33.75
CA ASP A 662 -6.51 -10.72 -34.19
C ASP A 662 -6.70 -11.72 -33.03
N GLY A 663 -7.19 -11.22 -31.88
CA GLY A 663 -7.38 -12.00 -30.65
C GLY A 663 -6.11 -12.23 -29.82
N LYS A 664 -5.03 -11.50 -30.08
CA LYS A 664 -3.76 -11.59 -29.35
C LYS A 664 -3.39 -10.30 -28.63
N LEU A 665 -2.83 -10.45 -27.44
CA LEU A 665 -2.39 -9.37 -26.57
C LEU A 665 -1.01 -8.88 -27.03
N VAL A 666 -0.97 -7.70 -27.64
CA VAL A 666 0.27 -7.10 -28.19
C VAL A 666 0.71 -5.96 -27.28
N PHE A 667 1.74 -6.21 -26.47
CA PHE A 667 2.34 -5.21 -25.57
C PHE A 667 2.74 -3.92 -26.30
N ARG A 668 2.56 -2.77 -25.63
CA ARG A 668 2.89 -1.44 -26.15
C ARG A 668 3.79 -0.64 -25.23
N SER A 669 3.42 -0.48 -23.96
CA SER A 669 4.16 0.31 -22.98
C SER A 669 3.80 -0.08 -21.55
N HIS A 670 4.66 0.28 -20.61
CA HIS A 670 4.29 0.41 -19.20
C HIS A 670 3.89 1.85 -18.87
N PHE A 671 3.02 2.03 -17.88
CA PHE A 671 2.79 3.31 -17.21
C PHE A 671 2.86 3.14 -15.70
N LYS A 672 3.56 4.04 -15.02
CA LYS A 672 3.49 4.21 -13.56
C LYS A 672 3.37 5.70 -13.30
N MET A 673 2.57 6.09 -12.31
CA MET A 673 2.47 7.51 -11.99
C MET A 673 3.86 8.08 -11.61
N PRO A 674 4.19 9.33 -11.98
CA PRO A 674 5.54 9.88 -11.80
C PRO A 674 5.81 10.40 -10.38
N ALA A 675 4.87 10.21 -9.44
CA ALA A 675 4.96 10.68 -8.07
C ALA A 675 5.87 9.76 -7.22
N PRO A 676 6.97 10.29 -6.65
CA PRO A 676 7.75 9.55 -5.68
C PRO A 676 7.23 9.77 -4.26
N GLN A 677 6.95 8.67 -3.56
CA GLN A 677 6.44 8.64 -2.17
C GLN A 677 7.50 8.08 -1.19
N GLY A 678 7.25 8.21 0.11
CA GLY A 678 8.12 7.76 1.21
C GLY A 678 7.73 6.43 1.86
N GLU A 679 8.48 6.01 2.91
CA GLU A 679 8.33 4.66 3.47
C GLU A 679 7.07 4.45 4.33
N THR A 680 6.36 5.51 4.72
CA THR A 680 5.05 5.40 5.40
C THR A 680 3.87 5.33 4.43
N GLU A 681 4.12 5.41 3.12
CA GLU A 681 3.11 5.55 2.07
C GLU A 681 2.98 4.26 1.23
N ASN A 682 2.08 3.35 1.63
CA ASN A 682 1.77 2.17 0.83
C ASN A 682 1.16 2.58 -0.53
N CYS A 683 1.81 2.20 -1.62
CA CYS A 683 1.53 2.81 -2.92
C CYS A 683 1.67 1.79 -4.05
N VAL A 684 0.57 1.54 -4.76
CA VAL A 684 0.44 0.48 -5.75
C VAL A 684 -0.73 0.77 -6.70
N ALA A 685 -0.69 0.25 -7.93
CA ALA A 685 -1.77 0.38 -8.90
C ALA A 685 -3.01 -0.45 -8.51
N HIS A 686 -4.17 0.19 -8.38
CA HIS A 686 -5.44 -0.46 -8.01
C HIS A 686 -6.61 0.01 -8.89
N ASN A 687 -7.85 -0.28 -8.48
CA ASN A 687 -9.03 -0.26 -9.34
C ASN A 687 -9.42 1.12 -9.92
N GLY A 688 -9.88 1.08 -11.17
CA GLY A 688 -10.13 2.26 -12.00
C GLY A 688 -11.22 2.06 -13.06
N SER A 689 -11.47 3.07 -13.89
CA SER A 689 -12.47 3.01 -14.97
C SER A 689 -12.19 3.99 -16.12
N ILE A 690 -12.83 3.77 -17.27
CA ILE A 690 -12.72 4.64 -18.43
C ILE A 690 -13.58 5.90 -18.27
N ILE A 691 -12.98 7.07 -18.47
CA ILE A 691 -13.71 8.34 -18.66
C ILE A 691 -14.10 8.44 -20.14
N PRO A 692 -15.40 8.43 -20.50
CA PRO A 692 -15.89 8.27 -21.87
C PRO A 692 -15.85 9.59 -22.66
N VAL A 693 -14.65 10.16 -22.84
CA VAL A 693 -14.42 11.26 -23.79
C VAL A 693 -14.52 10.68 -25.21
N PRO A 694 -15.32 11.26 -26.11
CA PRO A 694 -15.51 10.71 -27.45
C PRO A 694 -14.18 10.63 -28.23
N GLY A 695 -13.80 9.43 -28.65
CA GLY A 695 -12.60 9.16 -29.44
C GLY A 695 -11.26 9.26 -28.70
N ARG A 696 -11.26 9.21 -27.36
CA ARG A 696 -10.05 9.08 -26.53
C ARG A 696 -10.21 7.94 -25.52
N ASP A 697 -9.10 7.27 -25.25
CA ASP A 697 -8.98 6.26 -24.21
C ASP A 697 -8.39 6.94 -22.97
N ILE A 698 -9.25 7.36 -22.04
CA ILE A 698 -8.84 7.99 -20.78
C ILE A 698 -9.26 7.07 -19.62
N PHE A 699 -8.33 6.80 -18.70
CA PHE A 699 -8.54 5.94 -17.54
C PHE A 699 -8.31 6.74 -16.25
N VAL A 700 -9.21 6.63 -15.28
CA VAL A 700 -8.99 7.11 -13.90
C VAL A 700 -8.73 5.91 -13.00
N GLN A 701 -7.74 6.03 -12.13
CA GLN A 701 -7.14 4.90 -11.41
C GLN A 701 -6.76 5.27 -9.98
N ALA A 702 -7.00 4.34 -9.06
CA ALA A 702 -6.56 4.44 -7.67
C ALA A 702 -5.11 3.96 -7.51
N TRP A 703 -4.33 4.64 -6.64
CA TRP A 703 -2.91 4.35 -6.39
C TRP A 703 -2.60 4.09 -4.90
N TYR A 704 -3.59 3.61 -4.12
CA TYR A 704 -3.52 3.53 -2.65
C TYR A 704 -3.11 4.90 -2.05
N GLN A 705 -2.12 5.01 -1.16
CA GLN A 705 -1.69 6.32 -0.62
C GLN A 705 -1.01 7.21 -1.68
N GLY A 706 -0.68 6.69 -2.87
CA GLY A 706 -0.34 7.49 -4.04
C GLY A 706 -1.52 8.24 -4.69
N GLY A 707 -2.68 8.25 -4.04
CA GLY A 707 -3.82 9.05 -4.45
C GLY A 707 -4.58 8.47 -5.64
N LEU A 708 -4.96 9.34 -6.57
CA LEU A 708 -5.60 8.96 -7.83
C LEU A 708 -4.94 9.67 -9.01
N SER A 709 -4.71 8.90 -10.07
CA SER A 709 -4.14 9.38 -11.33
C SER A 709 -5.17 9.25 -12.44
N ILE A 710 -5.07 10.11 -13.45
CA ILE A 710 -5.89 10.04 -14.67
C ILE A 710 -4.94 10.09 -15.86
N ILE A 711 -4.98 9.05 -16.68
CA ILE A 711 -4.11 8.88 -17.84
C ILE A 711 -4.89 8.95 -19.15
N ASP A 712 -4.26 9.51 -20.18
CA ASP A 712 -4.66 9.32 -21.58
C ASP A 712 -3.74 8.28 -22.22
N PHE A 713 -4.32 7.17 -22.67
CA PHE A 713 -3.64 6.08 -23.37
C PHE A 713 -4.19 5.85 -24.78
N THR A 714 -4.78 6.90 -25.39
CA THR A 714 -5.27 6.91 -26.78
C THR A 714 -4.15 6.53 -27.77
N ASP A 715 -2.92 6.97 -27.52
CA ASP A 715 -1.72 6.31 -28.03
C ASP A 715 -1.24 5.31 -26.96
N SER A 716 -1.49 4.03 -27.20
CA SER A 716 -1.13 2.96 -26.26
C SER A 716 0.38 2.74 -26.15
N ALA A 717 1.21 3.36 -26.99
CA ALA A 717 2.67 3.34 -26.87
C ALA A 717 3.25 4.58 -26.13
N ASN A 718 2.44 5.62 -25.88
CA ASN A 718 2.86 6.85 -25.22
C ASN A 718 1.78 7.37 -24.25
N PRO A 719 1.41 6.61 -23.20
CA PRO A 719 0.46 7.07 -22.19
C PRO A 719 0.99 8.29 -21.42
N ILE A 720 0.10 9.21 -21.04
CA ILE A 720 0.44 10.42 -20.29
C ILE A 720 -0.53 10.67 -19.14
N GLU A 721 -0.02 11.08 -17.97
CA GLU A 721 -0.84 11.62 -16.89
C GLU A 721 -1.42 12.99 -17.32
N ILE A 722 -2.73 13.19 -17.11
CA ILE A 722 -3.47 14.40 -17.50
C ILE A 722 -4.17 15.09 -16.33
N ALA A 723 -4.30 14.42 -15.19
CA ALA A 723 -4.82 14.97 -13.94
C ALA A 723 -4.46 14.04 -12.76
N TYR A 724 -4.41 14.56 -11.54
CA TYR A 724 -4.26 13.76 -10.32
C TYR A 724 -4.85 14.47 -9.08
N PHE A 725 -5.10 13.69 -8.04
CA PHE A 725 -5.30 14.17 -6.68
C PHE A 725 -4.54 13.26 -5.71
N ASP A 726 -3.85 13.82 -4.72
CA ASP A 726 -3.01 13.06 -3.81
C ASP A 726 -3.01 13.62 -2.37
N ARG A 727 -2.61 12.80 -1.40
CA ARG A 727 -2.47 13.15 0.02
C ARG A 727 -1.17 12.58 0.58
N GLY A 728 -0.53 13.33 1.47
CA GLY A 728 0.55 12.80 2.31
C GLY A 728 0.09 11.66 3.24
N PRO A 729 1.04 11.02 3.93
CA PRO A 729 0.80 9.77 4.63
C PRO A 729 -0.22 9.92 5.76
N ILE A 730 -0.82 8.82 6.19
CA ILE A 730 -1.73 8.82 7.36
C ILE A 730 -1.00 9.21 8.66
N ASP A 731 0.28 8.82 8.79
CA ASP A 731 1.13 9.10 9.96
C ASP A 731 2.59 9.35 9.51
N ASP A 732 3.33 10.15 10.28
CA ASP A 732 4.70 10.57 9.99
C ASP A 732 5.78 9.53 10.37
N THR A 733 5.39 8.42 11.01
CA THR A 733 6.32 7.42 11.58
C THR A 733 5.94 5.96 11.30
N ASP A 734 4.65 5.61 11.30
CA ASP A 734 4.17 4.25 10.98
C ASP A 734 3.60 4.20 9.56
N LEU A 735 3.92 3.16 8.78
CA LEU A 735 3.12 2.81 7.61
C LEU A 735 1.75 2.29 8.07
N VAL A 736 0.69 2.93 7.59
CA VAL A 736 -0.70 2.45 7.72
C VAL A 736 -1.24 2.19 6.31
N THR A 737 -1.88 1.05 6.08
CA THR A 737 -2.51 0.74 4.79
C THR A 737 -3.70 1.68 4.53
N GLY A 738 -3.60 2.51 3.49
CA GLY A 738 -4.59 3.57 3.24
C GLY A 738 -4.64 4.09 1.81
N GLY A 739 -5.25 5.27 1.65
CA GLY A 739 -5.48 5.88 0.35
C GLY A 739 -6.62 5.21 -0.43
N TYR A 740 -6.69 5.37 -1.76
CA TYR A 740 -7.85 4.90 -2.52
C TYR A 740 -7.79 3.43 -2.89
N TRP A 741 -8.84 2.66 -2.56
CA TRP A 741 -9.06 1.31 -3.09
C TRP A 741 -9.57 1.34 -4.53
N SER A 742 -10.58 2.15 -4.83
CA SER A 742 -11.12 2.28 -6.18
C SER A 742 -11.37 3.74 -6.54
N THR A 743 -11.29 4.07 -7.83
CA THR A 743 -11.77 5.35 -8.35
C THR A 743 -12.56 5.18 -9.65
N TYR A 744 -13.85 5.56 -9.62
CA TYR A 744 -14.77 5.27 -10.71
C TYR A 744 -15.46 6.52 -11.27
N TRP A 745 -15.52 6.61 -12.60
CA TRP A 745 -16.30 7.62 -13.30
C TRP A 745 -17.77 7.22 -13.38
N TYR A 746 -18.65 8.02 -12.79
CA TYR A 746 -20.10 7.84 -12.89
C TYR A 746 -20.82 9.19 -13.02
N GLN A 747 -21.69 9.30 -14.04
CA GLN A 747 -22.54 10.47 -14.33
C GLN A 747 -21.85 11.86 -14.22
N GLY A 748 -20.61 11.99 -14.72
CA GLY A 748 -19.89 13.27 -14.73
C GLY A 748 -19.03 13.55 -13.50
N ARG A 749 -18.93 12.61 -12.55
CA ARG A 749 -18.09 12.69 -11.36
C ARG A 749 -17.14 11.50 -11.30
N ILE A 750 -16.09 11.65 -10.51
CA ILE A 750 -15.18 10.58 -10.11
C ILE A 750 -15.41 10.34 -8.63
N TYR A 751 -15.77 9.13 -8.24
CA TYR A 751 -15.97 8.71 -6.85
C TYR A 751 -14.78 7.83 -6.44
N GLY A 752 -14.14 8.15 -5.32
CA GLY A 752 -13.05 7.35 -4.78
C GLY A 752 -13.36 6.81 -3.39
N THR A 753 -13.28 5.50 -3.19
CA THR A 753 -13.31 4.89 -1.85
C THR A 753 -11.92 4.91 -1.26
N GLU A 754 -11.75 5.63 -0.16
CA GLU A 754 -10.52 5.67 0.64
C GLU A 754 -10.62 4.59 1.73
N ILE A 755 -9.60 3.72 1.81
CA ILE A 755 -9.57 2.50 2.63
C ILE A 755 -9.94 2.78 4.10
N ILE A 756 -9.44 3.85 4.71
CA ILE A 756 -9.70 4.20 6.12
C ILE A 756 -10.47 5.51 6.32
N ARG A 757 -10.28 6.52 5.47
CA ARG A 757 -10.86 7.86 5.64
C ARG A 757 -12.35 7.91 5.27
N GLY A 758 -12.76 7.33 4.12
CA GLY A 758 -14.16 7.38 3.67
C GLY A 758 -14.35 7.41 2.15
N ILE A 759 -15.09 8.41 1.63
CA ILE A 759 -15.38 8.59 0.20
C ILE A 759 -15.09 10.04 -0.21
N ASP A 760 -14.25 10.24 -1.23
CA ASP A 760 -14.09 11.54 -1.90
C ASP A 760 -14.83 11.55 -3.26
N VAL A 761 -15.31 12.72 -3.66
CA VAL A 761 -15.90 12.95 -4.99
C VAL A 761 -15.19 14.11 -5.68
N PHE A 762 -14.86 13.92 -6.96
CA PHE A 762 -14.16 14.89 -7.80
C PHE A 762 -14.89 15.19 -9.10
N ALA A 763 -14.55 16.32 -9.73
CA ALA A 763 -14.86 16.61 -11.11
C ALA A 763 -13.61 17.10 -11.84
N LEU A 764 -13.48 16.73 -13.12
CA LEU A 764 -12.48 17.29 -14.04
C LEU A 764 -12.68 18.80 -14.20
N VAL A 765 -11.58 19.53 -14.38
CA VAL A 765 -11.61 20.94 -14.83
C VAL A 765 -10.87 21.09 -16.16
N PRO A 766 -11.28 22.02 -17.04
CA PRO A 766 -10.62 22.21 -18.34
C PRO A 766 -9.15 22.60 -18.19
N SER A 767 -8.29 21.95 -18.97
CA SER A 767 -6.84 22.17 -19.02
C SER A 767 -6.32 22.12 -20.46
N GLU A 768 -5.01 22.15 -20.65
CA GLU A 768 -4.41 21.91 -21.97
C GLU A 768 -4.62 20.45 -22.45
N HIS A 769 -4.76 19.50 -21.52
CA HIS A 769 -4.95 18.07 -21.80
C HIS A 769 -6.41 17.67 -22.04
N ILE A 770 -7.39 18.44 -21.54
CA ILE A 770 -8.82 18.15 -21.73
C ILE A 770 -9.66 19.43 -21.80
N SER A 771 -10.47 19.58 -22.85
CA SER A 771 -11.29 20.78 -23.05
C SER A 771 -12.61 20.74 -22.27
N ALA A 772 -13.24 21.90 -22.11
CA ALA A 772 -14.59 22.00 -21.55
C ALA A 772 -15.66 21.26 -22.40
N ASN A 773 -15.46 21.16 -23.72
CA ASN A 773 -16.36 20.40 -24.59
C ASN A 773 -16.09 18.89 -24.48
N GLU A 774 -14.84 18.46 -24.26
CA GLU A 774 -14.49 17.06 -24.00
C GLU A 774 -15.11 16.56 -22.69
N ILE A 775 -14.99 17.34 -21.60
CA ILE A 775 -15.64 17.03 -20.30
C ILE A 775 -17.16 16.97 -20.49
N ALA A 776 -17.77 17.99 -21.09
CA ALA A 776 -19.22 18.03 -21.30
C ALA A 776 -19.72 16.93 -22.27
N ALA A 777 -18.87 16.42 -23.16
CA ALA A 777 -19.20 15.27 -24.00
C ALA A 777 -19.13 13.94 -23.22
N ALA A 778 -18.20 13.80 -22.26
CA ALA A 778 -18.17 12.67 -21.34
C ALA A 778 -19.36 12.70 -20.36
N GLU A 779 -19.81 13.87 -19.90
CA GLU A 779 -21.07 14.01 -19.14
C GLU A 779 -22.32 13.65 -19.98
N MET A 780 -22.26 13.79 -21.31
CA MET A 780 -23.33 13.39 -22.24
C MET A 780 -23.24 11.91 -22.70
N ALA A 781 -22.25 11.15 -22.23
CA ALA A 781 -21.99 9.80 -22.70
C ALA A 781 -23.01 8.80 -22.12
N ASN A 782 -23.73 8.10 -22.99
CA ASN A 782 -24.72 7.09 -22.61
C ASN A 782 -24.03 5.78 -22.23
N GLN A 783 -23.73 5.65 -20.94
CA GLN A 783 -23.18 4.46 -20.28
C GLN A 783 -24.29 3.50 -19.79
N GLY A 784 -25.56 3.87 -19.93
CA GLY A 784 -26.67 3.26 -19.19
C GLY A 784 -26.79 3.82 -17.77
N GLY A 785 -27.67 3.21 -16.98
CA GLY A 785 -27.89 3.54 -15.56
C GLY A 785 -27.28 2.52 -14.60
N LEU A 786 -26.32 1.71 -15.04
CA LEU A 786 -25.68 0.67 -14.23
C LEU A 786 -24.16 0.76 -14.40
N PHE A 787 -23.43 0.76 -13.28
CA PHE A 787 -21.99 0.57 -13.25
C PHE A 787 -21.68 -0.46 -12.18
N ASN A 788 -20.94 -1.50 -12.55
CA ASN A 788 -20.36 -2.47 -11.63
C ASN A 788 -18.85 -2.54 -11.84
N PRO A 789 -18.07 -2.74 -10.76
CA PRO A 789 -16.70 -3.21 -10.83
C PRO A 789 -16.56 -4.39 -11.81
N GLN A 790 -15.44 -4.41 -12.53
CA GLN A 790 -15.09 -5.45 -13.52
C GLN A 790 -16.19 -5.74 -14.60
N GLN A 791 -17.15 -4.83 -14.85
CA GLN A 791 -18.19 -5.00 -15.88
C GLN A 791 -18.24 -3.79 -16.83
N GLN A 792 -17.92 -4.00 -18.12
CA GLN A 792 -17.84 -2.93 -19.12
C GLN A 792 -18.82 -3.12 -20.28
N PHE A 793 -19.34 -1.98 -20.77
CA PHE A 793 -20.25 -1.88 -21.90
C PHE A 793 -19.81 -0.74 -22.85
N PRO A 794 -20.10 -0.83 -24.16
CA PRO A 794 -19.63 0.14 -25.14
C PRO A 794 -20.44 1.44 -25.04
N VAL A 795 -19.76 2.53 -24.71
CA VAL A 795 -20.40 3.83 -24.47
C VAL A 795 -20.72 4.52 -25.79
N THR A 796 -21.82 5.29 -25.82
CA THR A 796 -22.29 5.97 -27.03
C THR A 796 -22.61 7.45 -26.76
N TRP A 797 -22.31 8.32 -27.72
CA TRP A 797 -22.55 9.77 -27.59
C TRP A 797 -23.73 10.24 -28.46
N PRO A 798 -24.60 11.14 -27.96
CA PRO A 798 -25.70 11.68 -28.74
C PRO A 798 -25.18 12.62 -29.85
N PRO A 799 -25.91 12.78 -30.97
CA PRO A 799 -25.54 13.69 -32.04
C PRO A 799 -25.84 15.15 -31.65
N GLU A 800 -25.07 15.69 -30.71
CA GLU A 800 -25.11 17.07 -30.22
C GLU A 800 -23.89 17.87 -30.70
N PRO A 801 -24.03 19.20 -30.89
CA PRO A 801 -22.91 20.08 -31.24
C PRO A 801 -21.74 20.03 -30.26
N THR A 802 -21.96 19.81 -28.96
CA THR A 802 -20.89 19.63 -27.96
C THR A 802 -19.94 18.48 -28.32
N VAL A 803 -20.46 17.37 -28.88
CA VAL A 803 -19.64 16.22 -29.29
C VAL A 803 -18.80 16.56 -30.53
N SER A 804 -19.34 17.33 -31.47
CA SER A 804 -18.52 17.90 -32.58
C SER A 804 -17.51 18.93 -32.10
N LEU A 805 -17.82 19.72 -31.07
CA LEU A 805 -16.88 20.67 -30.46
C LEU A 805 -15.73 19.93 -29.75
N ALA A 806 -16.01 18.81 -29.06
CA ALA A 806 -14.97 17.96 -28.47
C ALA A 806 -14.01 17.41 -29.54
N TYR A 807 -14.52 16.81 -30.62
CA TYR A 807 -13.68 16.34 -31.74
C TYR A 807 -12.91 17.49 -32.44
N LEU A 808 -13.47 18.70 -32.49
CA LEU A 808 -12.82 19.88 -33.07
C LEU A 808 -11.67 20.38 -32.18
N ASP A 809 -11.87 20.44 -30.86
CA ASP A 809 -10.84 20.82 -29.89
C ASP A 809 -9.68 19.82 -29.91
N GLN A 810 -9.97 18.51 -29.93
CA GLN A 810 -8.97 17.44 -30.09
C GLN A 810 -8.16 17.60 -31.39
N TRP A 811 -8.84 17.78 -32.52
CA TRP A 811 -8.16 17.92 -33.81
C TRP A 811 -7.31 19.20 -33.88
N LEU A 812 -7.76 20.30 -33.26
CA LEU A 812 -7.00 21.55 -33.19
C LEU A 812 -5.83 21.49 -32.19
N ARG A 813 -5.90 20.70 -31.12
CA ARG A 813 -4.74 20.42 -30.24
C ARG A 813 -3.59 19.80 -31.04
N ALA A 814 -3.90 18.93 -31.99
CA ALA A 814 -2.91 18.34 -32.92
C ALA A 814 -2.52 19.26 -34.11
N HIS A 815 -3.29 20.31 -34.40
CA HIS A 815 -3.09 21.20 -35.56
C HIS A 815 -3.26 22.70 -35.20
N PRO A 816 -2.45 23.26 -34.28
CA PRO A 816 -2.67 24.60 -33.74
C PRO A 816 -2.56 25.74 -34.75
N ASP A 817 -1.85 25.55 -35.87
CA ASP A 817 -1.77 26.52 -36.97
C ASP A 817 -3.13 26.72 -37.70
N ARG A 818 -4.03 25.74 -37.58
CA ARG A 818 -5.31 25.70 -38.29
C ARG A 818 -6.43 26.46 -37.58
N HIS A 819 -6.21 26.88 -36.32
CA HIS A 819 -7.25 27.48 -35.47
C HIS A 819 -7.97 28.68 -36.11
N GLN A 820 -7.24 29.59 -36.78
CA GLN A 820 -7.83 30.73 -37.49
C GLN A 820 -8.66 30.32 -38.74
N THR A 821 -8.49 29.10 -39.25
CA THR A 821 -9.25 28.59 -40.40
C THR A 821 -10.59 28.00 -39.96
N LEU A 822 -10.71 27.54 -38.70
CA LEU A 822 -11.89 26.84 -38.17
C LEU A 822 -12.72 27.65 -37.16
N GLU A 823 -12.36 28.91 -36.90
CA GLU A 823 -13.18 29.85 -36.09
C GLU A 823 -14.65 29.91 -36.58
N ALA A 824 -14.87 29.92 -37.90
CA ALA A 824 -16.20 29.89 -38.49
C ALA A 824 -16.96 28.55 -38.30
N LEU A 825 -16.28 27.45 -37.98
CA LEU A 825 -16.91 26.17 -37.64
C LEU A 825 -17.42 26.18 -36.19
N TYR A 826 -16.70 26.78 -35.23
CA TYR A 826 -17.20 27.02 -33.87
C TYR A 826 -18.51 27.83 -33.90
N GLU A 827 -18.54 28.95 -34.63
CA GLU A 827 -19.76 29.75 -34.82
C GLU A 827 -20.91 28.94 -35.45
N THR A 828 -20.60 28.08 -36.42
CA THR A 828 -21.60 27.18 -37.03
C THR A 828 -22.16 26.17 -36.00
N LEU A 829 -21.32 25.63 -35.12
CA LEU A 829 -21.70 24.67 -34.08
C LEU A 829 -22.47 25.34 -32.93
N HIS A 830 -22.08 26.54 -32.47
CA HIS A 830 -22.82 27.30 -31.47
C HIS A 830 -24.18 27.79 -31.98
N ALA A 831 -24.29 28.14 -33.26
CA ALA A 831 -25.57 28.38 -33.91
C ALA A 831 -26.45 27.11 -33.91
N ALA A 832 -25.87 25.95 -34.22
CA ALA A 832 -26.60 24.67 -34.25
C ALA A 832 -27.11 24.28 -32.85
N ASP A 833 -26.28 24.46 -31.83
CA ASP A 833 -26.64 24.25 -30.43
C ASP A 833 -27.82 25.14 -30.01
N THR A 834 -27.75 26.43 -30.38
CA THR A 834 -28.82 27.39 -30.13
C THR A 834 -30.13 26.98 -30.81
N ILE A 835 -30.09 26.50 -32.05
CA ILE A 835 -31.30 26.02 -32.76
C ILE A 835 -31.87 24.75 -32.12
N LEU A 836 -31.01 23.77 -31.77
CA LEU A 836 -31.44 22.49 -31.20
C LEU A 836 -32.00 22.63 -29.78
N LYS A 837 -31.37 23.43 -28.91
CA LYS A 837 -31.89 23.74 -27.57
C LYS A 837 -33.24 24.44 -27.61
N ASN A 838 -33.47 25.30 -28.60
CA ASN A 838 -34.78 25.92 -28.88
C ASN A 838 -35.77 24.99 -29.62
N LYS A 839 -35.40 23.73 -29.89
CA LYS A 839 -36.21 22.71 -30.61
C LYS A 839 -36.65 23.18 -32.01
N GLY A 840 -35.83 24.02 -32.64
CA GLY A 840 -36.02 24.55 -33.98
C GLY A 840 -35.48 23.63 -35.08
N GLN A 841 -35.49 24.14 -36.30
CA GLN A 841 -34.88 23.55 -37.49
C GLN A 841 -34.34 24.68 -38.38
N ASP A 842 -33.22 24.46 -39.05
CA ASP A 842 -32.67 25.42 -40.01
C ASP A 842 -31.97 24.68 -41.17
N ALA A 843 -32.60 24.74 -42.35
CA ALA A 843 -32.09 24.05 -43.55
C ALA A 843 -30.82 24.70 -44.14
N ALA A 844 -30.56 25.98 -43.89
CA ALA A 844 -29.35 26.66 -44.36
C ALA A 844 -28.16 26.32 -43.46
N LEU A 845 -28.38 26.31 -42.14
CA LEU A 845 -27.38 25.87 -41.16
C LEU A 845 -27.06 24.38 -41.30
N ALA A 846 -28.08 23.54 -41.53
CA ALA A 846 -27.88 22.13 -41.83
C ALA A 846 -27.07 21.90 -43.10
N ALA A 847 -27.25 22.72 -44.14
CA ALA A 847 -26.42 22.68 -45.34
C ALA A 847 -24.97 23.10 -45.03
N SER A 848 -24.77 24.19 -44.28
CA SER A 848 -23.43 24.65 -43.89
C SER A 848 -22.66 23.61 -43.07
N LEU A 849 -23.32 22.86 -42.18
CA LEU A 849 -22.72 21.73 -41.46
C LEU A 849 -22.34 20.56 -42.39
N ALA A 850 -23.13 20.29 -43.42
CA ALA A 850 -22.81 19.27 -44.42
C ALA A 850 -21.66 19.71 -45.34
N ASP A 851 -21.56 20.99 -45.68
CA ASP A 851 -20.44 21.55 -46.44
C ASP A 851 -19.14 21.47 -45.63
N TRP A 852 -19.17 21.87 -44.35
CA TRP A 852 -18.04 21.69 -43.42
C TRP A 852 -17.61 20.23 -43.28
N ALA A 853 -18.57 19.30 -43.14
CA ALA A 853 -18.27 17.87 -43.06
C ALA A 853 -17.64 17.29 -44.34
N ASN A 854 -17.64 18.03 -45.45
CA ASN A 854 -17.00 17.64 -46.70
C ASN A 854 -15.82 18.59 -47.07
N ALA A 855 -15.43 19.49 -46.17
CA ALA A 855 -14.30 20.39 -46.35
C ALA A 855 -12.98 19.62 -46.41
N THR A 856 -12.11 19.99 -47.34
CA THR A 856 -10.76 19.43 -47.49
C THR A 856 -9.90 19.58 -46.25
N GLU A 857 -10.16 20.65 -45.50
CA GLU A 857 -9.56 21.06 -44.24
C GLU A 857 -9.74 20.02 -43.14
N LEU A 858 -10.85 19.27 -43.16
CA LEU A 858 -11.20 18.23 -42.19
C LEU A 858 -11.03 16.81 -42.77
N SER A 859 -10.28 16.64 -43.86
CA SER A 859 -10.17 15.35 -44.57
C SER A 859 -9.52 14.22 -43.77
N THR A 860 -8.82 14.52 -42.67
CA THR A 860 -8.27 13.55 -41.70
C THR A 860 -9.15 13.37 -40.45
N ALA A 861 -10.21 14.16 -40.28
CA ALA A 861 -11.02 14.23 -39.07
C ALA A 861 -12.32 13.43 -39.20
N THR A 862 -12.23 12.11 -39.46
CA THR A 862 -13.39 11.27 -39.82
C THR A 862 -14.55 11.36 -38.81
N ALA A 863 -14.26 11.21 -37.50
CA ALA A 863 -15.27 11.27 -36.46
C ALA A 863 -15.97 12.65 -36.39
N LEU A 864 -15.22 13.75 -36.55
CA LEU A 864 -15.77 15.09 -36.66
C LEU A 864 -16.68 15.23 -37.90
N GLN A 865 -16.24 14.75 -39.08
CA GLN A 865 -17.10 14.80 -40.28
C GLN A 865 -18.40 14.01 -40.09
N GLU A 866 -18.36 12.85 -39.43
CA GLU A 866 -19.55 12.03 -39.20
C GLU A 866 -20.49 12.64 -38.15
N SER A 867 -19.94 13.23 -37.09
CA SER A 867 -20.68 14.02 -36.10
C SER A 867 -21.36 15.25 -36.74
N LEU A 868 -20.63 16.01 -37.57
CA LEU A 868 -21.19 17.13 -38.34
C LEU A 868 -22.30 16.69 -39.31
N ARG A 869 -22.15 15.54 -39.99
CA ARG A 869 -23.21 14.94 -40.83
C ARG A 869 -24.42 14.51 -40.00
N ALA A 870 -24.23 14.06 -38.75
CA ALA A 870 -25.32 13.69 -37.86
C ALA A 870 -26.10 14.92 -37.35
N ILE A 871 -25.39 15.98 -36.92
CA ILE A 871 -26.00 17.25 -36.51
C ILE A 871 -26.72 17.91 -37.70
N SER A 872 -26.12 17.92 -38.90
CA SER A 872 -26.76 18.40 -40.13
C SER A 872 -28.13 17.76 -40.36
N ARG A 873 -28.20 16.41 -40.31
CA ARG A 873 -29.47 15.67 -40.42
C ARG A 873 -30.46 16.09 -39.33
N ARG A 874 -30.02 16.22 -38.08
CA ARG A 874 -30.85 16.61 -36.93
C ARG A 874 -31.40 18.04 -37.06
N VAL A 875 -30.56 19.01 -37.42
CA VAL A 875 -30.94 20.44 -37.60
C VAL A 875 -31.88 20.63 -38.81
N SER A 876 -31.84 19.72 -39.80
CA SER A 876 -32.74 19.78 -40.96
C SER A 876 -34.18 19.29 -40.70
N VAL A 877 -34.48 18.67 -39.55
CA VAL A 877 -35.77 18.03 -39.27
C VAL A 877 -36.37 18.56 -37.96
N GLY A 878 -37.46 19.33 -38.07
CA GLY A 878 -38.22 19.79 -36.91
C GLY A 878 -38.81 18.65 -36.08
N PRO A 879 -39.06 18.88 -34.77
CA PRO A 879 -39.44 17.84 -33.83
C PRO A 879 -40.73 17.11 -34.25
N PRO A 880 -40.84 15.80 -34.01
CA PRO A 880 -41.97 15.00 -34.47
C PRO A 880 -43.28 15.50 -33.86
N THR A 881 -44.17 16.00 -34.71
CA THR A 881 -45.48 16.51 -34.31
C THR A 881 -46.29 15.41 -33.63
N ARG A 882 -46.52 15.52 -32.31
CA ARG A 882 -47.44 14.62 -31.60
C ARG A 882 -48.81 14.66 -32.27
N LEU A 883 -49.16 13.60 -32.98
CA LEU A 883 -50.53 13.36 -33.43
C LEU A 883 -51.40 13.15 -32.20
N ILE A 884 -52.09 14.23 -31.78
CA ILE A 884 -53.08 14.16 -30.71
C ILE A 884 -54.21 13.25 -31.19
N SER A 885 -54.27 12.04 -30.63
CA SER A 885 -55.38 11.12 -30.85
C SER A 885 -56.66 11.77 -30.32
N GLN A 886 -57.50 12.27 -31.23
CA GLN A 886 -58.85 12.72 -30.90
C GLN A 886 -59.79 11.50 -30.76
N SER A 887 -59.53 10.68 -29.75
CA SER A 887 -60.48 9.67 -29.28
C SER A 887 -61.65 10.38 -28.60
N ALA A 888 -62.62 10.81 -29.42
CA ALA A 888 -63.88 11.33 -28.92
C ALA A 888 -64.60 10.26 -28.07
N PRO A 889 -65.17 10.61 -26.91
CA PRO A 889 -65.90 9.65 -26.11
C PRO A 889 -67.16 9.20 -26.85
N GLN A 890 -67.29 7.89 -27.09
CA GLN A 890 -68.59 7.31 -27.45
C GLN A 890 -69.36 7.01 -26.17
N GLU A 891 -70.53 7.64 -26.02
CA GLU A 891 -71.54 7.22 -25.06
C GLU A 891 -72.14 5.88 -25.53
N ASN A 892 -72.12 4.86 -24.67
CA ASN A 892 -73.20 3.88 -24.38
C ASN A 892 -72.71 2.84 -23.37
#